data_AF-A0A1B8FCW5-F1
#
_entry.id   AF-A0A1B8FCW5-F1
#
_cell.length_a   1.000
_cell.length_b   1.000
_cell.length_c   1.000
_cell.angle_alpha   90.00
_cell.angle_beta   90.00
_cell.angle_gamma   90.00
#
_symmetry.space_group_name_H-M   'P 1'
#
loop_
_entity.id
_entity.type
_entity.pdbx_description
1 polymer ?
#
loop_
_entity_poly.entity_id
_entity_poly.type
_entity_poly.pdbx_seq_one_letter_code
_entity_poly.pdbx_strand_id
1 'polypeptide(L)'
;MPKENKQRGRRGEGKRKREANANEEPVGKRPALDVGGISFVGDTTDTFVPPPFTEEADGRPFYGLLAEEEQEYFRRADELLELNDFPSDEDRSLFLANVFKEAEGKELKIANSQSCSRLMERLILLSTPAQKKTLFQKFSGQFLHLIQHRFASHCCETLFIHSAPIVTQELTEDEPAPSDEVYVSMENSFLYTLNELEGQIGFLLNDRFASHALRVLLVVLSGKPLAKSTTKTLLQSRKKENITTPGFKSSAEELSLEARAVPSSFQDAVNKFISDTSDILDETSIPVLSCHQTANPALQLLLELELTRPTKTKDLAPEASGSILRKLLPDNIETEGSKSAAFVSGLIYESIGSRLLETLVTYAPGKLFKQIYRSTFKDRIGALARNEIATYVVIKVLERVSREDLEEAATSIIPQIPNLIERSRTTILKTLLERTSARRAEKSTAAITTAVAEAYGNDPATLLLKMTNTTLQTAPEAETEEKVEPRQNLTTLHGSLLAQAMLAIPGLPATLIQDSLLCLDLPTLLHLACTTTTSHILQAALVPTDPSSPSNPGSANNAPFRRKLVNIFLADPTSIITLATSKSGSHALDAFWDGTQGLMMLKERICNILAASMAELRDDWVGRVVLRNWMVELFVRRKVDWITKVKEGEGGKTVAVAPKEDEGDAAEVKKPFPSKTAKGKGGDGKSAIQLAREKFAAGKSKGEMKVVRGKGTGANAGMIKSR
;
A
#
# COMPACT_ATOMS: atom_id res chain seq x y z
N MET A 1 -20.18 15.09 -58.02
CA MET A 1 -20.95 14.21 -58.94
C MET A 1 -19.99 13.30 -59.70
N PRO A 2 -20.42 12.08 -60.10
CA PRO A 2 -19.76 10.82 -59.73
C PRO A 2 -19.37 9.94 -60.94
N LYS A 3 -18.73 8.78 -60.68
CA LYS A 3 -18.80 7.48 -61.42
C LYS A 3 -17.70 6.53 -60.89
N GLU A 4 -17.79 5.20 -60.81
CA GLU A 4 -18.84 4.22 -61.09
C GLU A 4 -18.39 2.85 -60.50
N ASN A 5 -19.37 2.01 -60.15
CA ASN A 5 -19.23 0.62 -59.70
C ASN A 5 -18.57 -0.32 -60.74
N LYS A 6 -17.89 -1.38 -60.27
CA LYS A 6 -17.86 -2.68 -60.96
C LYS A 6 -17.79 -3.86 -59.98
N GLN A 7 -18.85 -4.68 -59.99
CA GLN A 7 -18.94 -6.06 -59.50
C GLN A 7 -18.66 -7.05 -60.64
N ARG A 8 -18.02 -8.19 -60.32
CA ARG A 8 -18.24 -9.59 -60.78
C ARG A 8 -16.90 -10.37 -60.69
N GLY A 9 -16.82 -11.63 -60.27
CA GLY A 9 -17.88 -12.61 -60.08
C GLY A 9 -17.42 -13.95 -59.47
N ARG A 10 -18.44 -14.79 -59.30
CA ARG A 10 -18.57 -16.15 -58.77
C ARG A 10 -17.72 -17.24 -59.46
N ARG A 11 -17.41 -18.30 -58.68
CA ARG A 11 -17.91 -19.70 -58.73
C ARG A 11 -16.82 -20.78 -58.77
N GLY A 12 -16.97 -21.79 -57.92
CA GLY A 12 -16.29 -23.08 -58.04
C GLY A 12 -16.53 -24.00 -56.84
N GLU A 13 -17.72 -24.60 -56.73
CA GLU A 13 -17.98 -25.77 -55.86
C GLU A 13 -17.67 -27.08 -56.61
N GLY A 14 -17.23 -28.10 -55.86
CA GLY A 14 -17.30 -29.52 -56.24
C GLY A 14 -16.94 -30.39 -55.03
N LYS A 15 -17.94 -30.94 -54.31
CA LYS A 15 -18.54 -32.30 -54.44
C LYS A 15 -17.63 -33.41 -53.86
N ARG A 16 -18.09 -34.49 -53.21
CA ARG A 16 -19.35 -35.00 -52.60
C ARG A 16 -19.07 -36.49 -52.28
N LYS A 17 -19.71 -37.05 -51.23
CA LYS A 17 -20.31 -38.43 -51.06
C LYS A 17 -20.21 -38.85 -49.57
N ARG A 18 -21.27 -39.02 -48.76
CA ARG A 18 -22.54 -39.79 -48.81
C ARG A 18 -22.28 -41.30 -48.72
N GLU A 19 -22.72 -42.03 -47.69
CA GLU A 19 -24.06 -42.67 -47.45
C GLU A 19 -23.95 -43.55 -46.15
N ALA A 20 -24.95 -43.99 -45.39
CA ALA A 20 -26.41 -43.81 -45.28
C ALA A 20 -26.99 -44.64 -44.07
N ASN A 21 -28.20 -44.25 -43.61
CA ASN A 21 -29.33 -45.07 -43.09
C ASN A 21 -29.26 -45.74 -41.69
N ALA A 22 -30.33 -45.85 -40.87
CA ALA A 22 -31.77 -45.57 -41.02
C ALA A 22 -32.53 -45.47 -39.66
N ASN A 23 -33.68 -44.77 -39.70
CA ASN A 23 -34.98 -44.93 -39.01
C ASN A 23 -35.10 -45.30 -37.53
N GLU A 24 -35.80 -44.44 -36.76
CA GLU A 24 -37.19 -44.66 -36.31
C GLU A 24 -37.81 -43.36 -35.74
N GLU A 25 -39.08 -43.09 -36.09
CA GLU A 25 -40.02 -42.07 -35.58
C GLU A 25 -41.37 -42.80 -35.35
N PRO A 26 -42.44 -42.29 -34.66
CA PRO A 26 -42.63 -40.92 -34.12
C PRO A 26 -43.42 -40.81 -32.75
N VAL A 27 -43.72 -39.55 -32.38
CA VAL A 27 -44.80 -39.01 -31.49
C VAL A 27 -44.50 -38.95 -29.98
N GLY A 28 -44.63 -37.84 -29.23
CA GLY A 28 -44.97 -36.44 -29.51
C GLY A 28 -45.12 -35.61 -28.20
N LYS A 29 -44.86 -34.29 -28.32
CA LYS A 29 -45.24 -33.12 -27.46
C LYS A 29 -44.61 -32.91 -26.06
N ARG A 30 -43.69 -31.93 -25.96
CA ARG A 30 -43.86 -30.56 -25.38
C ARG A 30 -42.52 -29.77 -25.46
N PRO A 31 -42.51 -28.47 -25.81
CA PRO A 31 -41.26 -27.72 -25.99
C PRO A 31 -40.68 -27.24 -24.64
N ALA A 32 -39.41 -27.56 -24.41
CA ALA A 32 -38.58 -26.94 -23.39
C ALA A 32 -37.97 -25.65 -23.96
N LEU A 33 -38.05 -24.57 -23.18
CA LEU A 33 -37.34 -23.32 -23.46
C LEU A 33 -35.86 -23.50 -23.15
N ASP A 34 -35.07 -23.32 -24.19
CA ASP A 34 -33.62 -23.30 -24.23
C ASP A 34 -33.12 -21.99 -23.56
N VAL A 35 -32.45 -22.11 -22.41
CA VAL A 35 -31.62 -21.06 -21.85
C VAL A 35 -30.18 -21.46 -22.15
N GLY A 36 -29.72 -21.06 -23.32
CA GLY A 36 -28.36 -21.26 -23.79
C GLY A 36 -27.36 -20.62 -22.83
N GLY A 37 -26.44 -21.46 -22.35
CA GLY A 37 -25.27 -21.04 -21.60
C GLY A 37 -24.35 -20.17 -22.46
N ILE A 38 -23.93 -19.05 -21.91
CA ILE A 38 -22.84 -18.25 -22.45
C ILE A 38 -21.67 -18.35 -21.46
N SER A 39 -20.64 -19.08 -21.89
CA SER A 39 -19.31 -19.05 -21.30
C SER A 39 -18.66 -17.69 -21.59
N PHE A 40 -18.50 -16.85 -20.57
CA PHE A 40 -17.67 -15.65 -20.68
C PHE A 40 -16.25 -15.94 -20.15
N VAL A 41 -15.36 -16.28 -21.08
CA VAL A 41 -13.92 -16.00 -20.94
C VAL A 41 -13.71 -14.67 -21.65
N GLY A 42 -13.46 -13.60 -20.90
CA GLY A 42 -13.42 -12.22 -21.42
C GLY A 42 -12.07 -11.58 -21.20
N ASP A 43 -11.24 -11.66 -22.24
CA ASP A 43 -10.09 -10.80 -22.49
C ASP A 43 -10.56 -9.33 -22.53
N THR A 44 -9.87 -8.43 -21.83
CA THR A 44 -10.33 -7.03 -21.64
C THR A 44 -9.58 -6.10 -22.58
N THR A 45 -10.00 -6.10 -23.84
CA THR A 45 -9.75 -5.02 -24.78
C THR A 45 -11.06 -4.69 -25.48
N ASP A 46 -11.95 -3.96 -24.79
CA ASP A 46 -13.10 -3.34 -25.43
C ASP A 46 -13.02 -1.84 -25.22
N THR A 47 -12.61 -1.13 -26.28
CA THR A 47 -12.72 0.31 -26.41
C THR A 47 -14.19 0.69 -26.39
N PHE A 48 -14.69 0.97 -25.19
CA PHE A 48 -16.04 1.47 -24.97
C PHE A 48 -16.18 2.87 -25.57
N VAL A 49 -16.93 2.97 -26.67
CA VAL A 49 -17.45 4.24 -27.17
C VAL A 49 -18.77 4.51 -26.41
N PRO A 50 -18.85 5.55 -25.57
CA PRO A 50 -20.06 5.83 -24.82
C PRO A 50 -21.19 6.25 -25.77
N PRO A 51 -22.44 5.79 -25.55
CA PRO A 51 -23.59 6.32 -26.26
C PRO A 51 -23.80 7.81 -25.93
N PRO A 52 -24.36 8.60 -26.86
CA PRO A 52 -24.64 10.00 -26.63
C PRO A 52 -25.63 10.18 -25.50
N PHE A 53 -25.32 11.19 -24.70
CA PHE A 53 -25.92 11.56 -23.44
C PHE A 53 -27.37 12.01 -23.58
N THR A 54 -28.28 11.36 -22.86
CA THR A 54 -29.59 11.93 -22.50
C THR A 54 -29.63 12.08 -20.99
N GLU A 55 -29.49 13.32 -20.54
CA GLU A 55 -29.18 13.76 -19.18
C GLU A 55 -30.39 13.72 -18.21
N GLU A 56 -31.56 13.25 -18.64
CA GLU A 56 -32.82 13.35 -17.87
C GLU A 56 -33.31 12.06 -17.19
N ALA A 57 -32.59 10.93 -17.29
CA ALA A 57 -33.16 9.64 -16.89
C ALA A 57 -33.02 9.24 -15.40
N ASP A 58 -32.13 9.86 -14.62
CA ASP A 58 -31.70 9.29 -13.32
C ASP A 58 -32.14 10.06 -12.05
N GLY A 59 -32.98 11.09 -12.16
CA GLY A 59 -33.48 11.84 -10.98
C GLY A 59 -32.38 12.51 -10.13
N ARG A 60 -31.17 12.67 -10.69
CA ARG A 60 -30.02 13.29 -10.02
C ARG A 60 -30.11 14.82 -10.14
N PRO A 61 -29.78 15.59 -9.10
CA PRO A 61 -29.81 17.05 -9.14
C PRO A 61 -28.77 17.59 -10.12
N PHE A 62 -29.21 18.53 -10.96
CA PHE A 62 -28.35 19.24 -11.89
C PHE A 62 -27.88 20.55 -11.25
N TYR A 63 -26.56 20.70 -11.07
CA TYR A 63 -25.95 21.88 -10.44
C TYR A 63 -25.66 23.03 -11.41
N GLY A 64 -26.00 22.86 -12.69
CA GLY A 64 -25.61 23.77 -13.76
C GLY A 64 -24.26 23.41 -14.39
N LEU A 65 -24.07 23.88 -15.62
CA LEU A 65 -22.77 23.81 -16.30
C LEU A 65 -21.94 25.05 -15.99
N LEU A 66 -20.63 24.88 -16.07
CA LEU A 66 -19.67 25.99 -16.13
C LEU A 66 -19.70 26.58 -17.54
N ALA A 67 -19.66 27.91 -17.67
CA ALA A 67 -19.50 28.56 -18.96
C ALA A 67 -18.15 28.19 -19.58
N GLU A 68 -18.02 28.28 -20.90
CA GLU A 68 -16.79 27.91 -21.63
C GLU A 68 -15.55 28.65 -21.09
N GLU A 69 -15.70 29.95 -20.81
CA GLU A 69 -14.65 30.78 -20.21
C GLU A 69 -14.26 30.30 -18.80
N GLU A 70 -15.22 29.87 -17.99
CA GLU A 70 -14.98 29.35 -16.64
C GLU A 70 -14.28 27.99 -16.70
N GLN A 71 -14.70 27.11 -17.60
CA GLN A 71 -14.05 25.81 -17.80
C GLN A 71 -12.60 25.97 -18.23
N GLU A 72 -12.33 26.87 -19.17
CA GLU A 72 -10.98 27.14 -19.65
C GLU A 72 -10.12 27.82 -18.57
N TYR A 73 -10.70 28.69 -17.74
CA TYR A 73 -10.01 29.25 -16.58
C TYR A 73 -9.61 28.16 -15.59
N PHE A 74 -10.55 27.31 -15.15
CA PHE A 74 -10.28 26.28 -14.16
C PHE A 74 -9.36 25.19 -14.68
N ARG A 75 -9.46 24.82 -15.95
CA ARG A 75 -8.53 23.88 -16.58
C ARG A 75 -7.10 24.42 -16.57
N ARG A 76 -6.89 25.67 -16.98
CA ARG A 76 -5.56 26.30 -16.94
C ARG A 76 -5.03 26.44 -15.52
N ALA A 77 -5.92 26.72 -14.56
CA ALA A 77 -5.53 26.75 -13.15
C ALA A 77 -5.07 25.39 -12.65
N ASP A 78 -5.71 24.29 -13.09
CA ASP A 78 -5.31 22.93 -12.75
C ASP A 78 -3.92 22.60 -13.28
N GLU A 79 -3.67 22.90 -14.56
CA GLU A 79 -2.39 22.66 -15.25
C GLU A 79 -1.23 23.44 -14.59
N LEU A 80 -1.47 24.70 -14.22
CA LEU A 80 -0.47 25.52 -13.50
C LEU A 80 -0.16 24.98 -12.10
N LEU A 81 -1.19 24.55 -11.36
CA LEU A 81 -0.99 23.95 -10.03
C LEU A 81 -0.31 22.59 -10.10
N GLU A 82 -0.56 21.81 -11.16
CA GLU A 82 0.11 20.54 -11.41
C GLU A 82 1.59 20.72 -11.71
N LEU A 83 1.94 21.73 -12.53
CA LEU A 83 3.33 22.05 -12.85
C LEU A 83 4.06 22.61 -11.62
N ASN A 84 3.35 23.38 -10.78
CA ASN A 84 3.89 24.06 -9.60
C ASN A 84 5.12 24.94 -9.92
N ASP A 85 5.12 25.58 -11.09
CA ASP A 85 6.20 26.47 -11.55
C ASP A 85 5.85 27.92 -11.23
N PHE A 86 5.80 28.24 -9.94
CA PHE A 86 5.55 29.60 -9.44
C PHE A 86 6.88 30.27 -9.08
N PRO A 87 7.05 31.58 -9.37
CA PRO A 87 8.27 32.31 -9.02
C PRO A 87 8.57 32.35 -7.52
N SER A 88 7.52 32.30 -6.69
CA SER A 88 7.61 32.27 -5.24
C SER A 88 6.39 31.59 -4.58
N ASP A 89 6.53 31.19 -3.32
CA ASP A 89 5.42 30.66 -2.49
C ASP A 89 4.32 31.72 -2.23
N GLU A 90 4.70 33.00 -2.20
CA GLU A 90 3.76 34.12 -2.05
C GLU A 90 2.89 34.28 -3.29
N ASP A 91 3.48 34.21 -4.49
CA ASP A 91 2.77 34.28 -5.77
C ASP A 91 1.80 33.11 -5.91
N ARG A 92 2.23 31.90 -5.52
CA ARG A 92 1.37 30.71 -5.48
C ARG A 92 0.19 30.91 -4.52
N SER A 93 0.42 31.46 -3.34
CA SER A 93 -0.62 31.71 -2.35
C SER A 93 -1.66 32.73 -2.85
N LEU A 94 -1.19 33.80 -3.50
CA LEU A 94 -2.06 34.79 -4.13
C LEU A 94 -2.87 34.19 -5.30
N PHE A 95 -2.23 33.37 -6.13
CA PHE A 95 -2.90 32.65 -7.20
C PHE A 95 -4.00 31.74 -6.66
N LEU A 96 -3.71 30.93 -5.63
CA LEU A 96 -4.69 30.07 -4.98
C LEU A 96 -5.86 30.86 -4.41
N ALA A 97 -5.60 31.99 -3.74
CA ALA A 97 -6.66 32.85 -3.22
C ALA A 97 -7.62 33.36 -4.33
N ASN A 98 -7.08 33.71 -5.49
CA ASN A 98 -7.88 34.10 -6.65
C ASN A 98 -8.71 32.92 -7.20
N VAL A 99 -8.13 31.73 -7.30
CA VAL A 99 -8.85 30.53 -7.77
C VAL A 99 -9.98 30.16 -6.80
N PHE A 100 -9.75 30.22 -5.49
CA PHE A 100 -10.80 29.98 -4.49
C PHE A 100 -11.93 31.00 -4.58
N LYS A 101 -11.60 32.28 -4.81
CA LYS A 101 -12.59 33.33 -5.00
C LYS A 101 -13.43 33.10 -6.26
N GLU A 102 -12.81 32.68 -7.36
CA GLU A 102 -13.52 32.38 -8.60
C GLU A 102 -14.40 31.12 -8.49
N ALA A 103 -14.00 30.16 -7.64
CA ALA A 103 -14.74 28.93 -7.37
C ALA A 103 -15.95 29.13 -6.43
N GLU A 104 -16.05 30.27 -5.73
CA GLU A 104 -17.10 30.54 -4.77
C GLU A 104 -18.50 30.50 -5.42
N GLY A 105 -19.38 29.66 -4.89
CA GLY A 105 -20.73 29.43 -5.45
C GLY A 105 -20.76 28.53 -6.69
N LYS A 106 -19.60 28.03 -7.15
CA LYS A 106 -19.45 27.12 -8.30
C LYS A 106 -18.90 25.75 -7.88
N GLU A 107 -18.76 25.50 -6.59
CA GLU A 107 -18.07 24.32 -6.03
C GLU A 107 -18.70 23.01 -6.52
N LEU A 108 -20.04 22.92 -6.48
CA LEU A 108 -20.78 21.75 -6.96
C LEU A 108 -20.63 21.54 -8.47
N LYS A 109 -20.58 22.63 -9.26
CA LYS A 109 -20.36 22.54 -10.71
C LYS A 109 -18.97 22.03 -11.04
N ILE A 110 -17.95 22.55 -10.34
CA ILE A 110 -16.55 22.14 -10.50
C ILE A 110 -16.39 20.66 -10.13
N ALA A 111 -16.91 20.23 -8.97
CA ALA A 111 -16.82 18.84 -8.50
C ALA A 111 -17.52 17.84 -9.43
N ASN A 112 -18.61 18.24 -10.10
CA ASN A 112 -19.35 17.38 -11.03
C ASN A 112 -18.85 17.52 -12.49
N SER A 113 -17.86 18.35 -12.77
CA SER A 113 -17.31 18.52 -14.11
C SER A 113 -16.24 17.48 -14.43
N GLN A 114 -16.30 16.90 -15.63
CA GLN A 114 -15.24 16.02 -16.13
C GLN A 114 -13.89 16.72 -16.23
N SER A 115 -13.88 17.99 -16.66
CA SER A 115 -12.65 18.76 -16.89
C SER A 115 -12.11 19.39 -15.61
N CYS A 116 -12.96 19.68 -14.63
CA CYS A 116 -12.59 20.50 -13.47
C CYS A 116 -12.63 19.76 -12.12
N SER A 117 -13.12 18.52 -12.05
CA SER A 117 -13.13 17.74 -10.81
C SER A 117 -11.74 17.48 -10.24
N ARG A 118 -10.74 17.30 -11.12
CA ARG A 118 -9.32 17.18 -10.73
C ARG A 118 -8.79 18.43 -10.04
N LEU A 119 -9.17 19.61 -10.55
CA LEU A 119 -8.89 20.87 -9.87
C LEU A 119 -9.51 20.88 -8.47
N MET A 120 -10.77 20.45 -8.32
CA MET A 120 -11.40 20.41 -7.00
C MET A 120 -10.63 19.50 -6.02
N GLU A 121 -10.20 18.32 -6.45
CA GLU A 121 -9.34 17.45 -5.62
C GLU A 121 -8.05 18.15 -5.22
N ARG A 122 -7.37 18.82 -6.17
CA ARG A 122 -6.14 19.57 -5.92
C ARG A 122 -6.36 20.76 -4.99
N LEU A 123 -7.48 21.48 -5.12
CA LEU A 123 -7.87 22.56 -4.21
C LEU A 123 -8.11 22.02 -2.79
N ILE A 124 -8.71 20.84 -2.64
CA ILE A 124 -8.88 20.20 -1.32
C ILE A 124 -7.52 19.90 -0.69
N LEU A 125 -6.56 19.39 -1.46
CA LEU A 125 -5.20 19.12 -0.96
C LEU A 125 -4.55 20.40 -0.40
N LEU A 126 -4.71 21.50 -1.12
CA LEU A 126 -4.10 22.79 -0.80
C LEU A 126 -4.93 23.63 0.19
N SER A 127 -6.12 23.17 0.58
CA SER A 127 -7.02 23.90 1.47
C SER A 127 -6.55 23.89 2.92
N THR A 128 -6.70 25.01 3.61
CA THR A 128 -6.61 25.12 5.07
C THR A 128 -7.77 24.37 5.76
N PRO A 129 -7.69 24.09 7.08
CA PRO A 129 -8.79 23.49 7.83
C PRO A 129 -10.12 24.26 7.72
N ALA A 130 -10.06 25.60 7.75
CA ALA A 130 -11.24 26.45 7.59
C ALA A 130 -11.87 26.29 6.19
N GLN A 131 -11.06 26.31 5.13
CA GLN A 131 -11.54 26.11 3.76
C GLN A 131 -12.16 24.73 3.56
N LYS A 132 -11.59 23.68 4.16
CA LYS A 132 -12.17 22.33 4.14
C LYS A 132 -13.54 22.29 4.83
N LYS A 133 -13.69 22.94 5.99
CA LYS A 133 -15.00 23.09 6.66
C LYS A 133 -16.02 23.82 5.78
N THR A 134 -15.60 24.90 5.11
CA THR A 134 -16.46 25.60 4.14
C THR A 134 -16.87 24.69 2.99
N LEU A 135 -15.97 23.87 2.44
CA LEU A 135 -16.32 22.89 1.41
C LEU A 135 -17.33 21.86 1.91
N PHE A 136 -17.19 21.34 3.14
CA PHE A 136 -18.22 20.48 3.75
C PHE A 136 -19.59 21.18 3.81
N GLN A 137 -19.62 22.45 4.20
CA GLN A 137 -20.86 23.24 4.26
C GLN A 137 -21.47 23.42 2.86
N LYS A 138 -20.65 23.70 1.83
CA LYS A 138 -21.12 23.85 0.44
C LYS A 138 -21.64 22.54 -0.16
N PHE A 139 -21.11 21.40 0.28
CA PHE A 139 -21.56 20.07 -0.17
C PHE A 139 -22.71 19.50 0.68
N SER A 140 -23.00 20.09 1.83
CA SER A 140 -24.05 19.65 2.74
C SER A 140 -25.42 19.64 2.06
N GLY A 141 -26.19 18.57 2.25
CA GLY A 141 -27.47 18.34 1.59
C GLY A 141 -27.33 17.72 0.19
N GLN A 142 -26.10 17.52 -0.27
CA GLN A 142 -25.80 17.04 -1.61
C GLN A 142 -24.85 15.83 -1.65
N PHE A 143 -24.26 15.45 -0.52
CA PHE A 143 -23.35 14.32 -0.41
C PHE A 143 -23.91 13.04 -0.99
N LEU A 144 -25.19 12.72 -0.77
CA LEU A 144 -25.82 11.52 -1.31
C LEU A 144 -25.65 11.44 -2.84
N HIS A 145 -25.81 12.56 -3.52
CA HIS A 145 -25.69 12.63 -4.98
C HIS A 145 -24.22 12.71 -5.43
N LEU A 146 -23.38 13.44 -4.70
CA LEU A 146 -21.96 13.59 -5.01
C LEU A 146 -21.21 12.26 -4.93
N ILE A 147 -21.45 11.46 -3.90
CA ILE A 147 -20.79 10.15 -3.77
C ILE A 147 -21.20 9.15 -4.85
N GLN A 148 -22.39 9.31 -5.44
CA GLN A 148 -22.86 8.49 -6.56
C GLN A 148 -22.37 8.99 -7.93
N HIS A 149 -21.69 10.13 -7.96
CA HIS A 149 -21.25 10.75 -9.20
C HIS A 149 -19.86 10.24 -9.62
N ARG A 150 -19.66 9.97 -10.90
CA ARG A 150 -18.41 9.42 -11.45
C ARG A 150 -17.16 10.28 -11.22
N PHE A 151 -17.34 11.58 -11.01
CA PHE A 151 -16.24 12.53 -10.76
C PHE A 151 -16.28 13.06 -9.32
N ALA A 152 -17.46 13.45 -8.84
CA ALA A 152 -17.57 14.11 -7.53
C ALA A 152 -17.35 13.14 -6.36
N SER A 153 -17.54 11.83 -6.58
CA SER A 153 -17.21 10.80 -5.59
C SER A 153 -15.73 10.84 -5.19
N HIS A 154 -14.83 11.08 -6.16
CA HIS A 154 -13.41 11.27 -5.88
C HIS A 154 -13.12 12.55 -5.11
N CYS A 155 -13.81 13.65 -5.43
CA CYS A 155 -13.75 14.87 -4.62
C CYS A 155 -14.18 14.61 -3.16
N CYS A 156 -15.25 13.84 -2.93
CA CYS A 156 -15.68 13.44 -1.59
C CYS A 156 -14.64 12.56 -0.90
N GLU A 157 -14.08 11.54 -1.56
CA GLU A 157 -13.00 10.72 -1.01
C GLU A 157 -11.82 11.58 -0.56
N THR A 158 -11.35 12.48 -1.42
CA THR A 158 -10.23 13.38 -1.15
C THR A 158 -10.55 14.34 0.00
N LEU A 159 -11.78 14.89 0.04
CA LEU A 159 -12.24 15.72 1.16
C LEU A 159 -12.26 14.95 2.48
N PHE A 160 -12.77 13.72 2.50
CA PHE A 160 -12.83 12.90 3.71
C PHE A 160 -11.43 12.53 4.22
N ILE A 161 -10.54 12.10 3.33
CA ILE A 161 -9.18 11.69 3.70
C ILE A 161 -8.40 12.87 4.28
N HIS A 162 -8.39 14.01 3.58
CA HIS A 162 -7.58 15.17 3.99
C HIS A 162 -8.22 15.98 5.12
N SER A 163 -9.46 15.67 5.50
CA SER A 163 -10.12 16.28 6.67
C SER A 163 -10.07 15.42 7.92
N ALA A 164 -9.75 14.13 7.80
CA ALA A 164 -9.63 13.22 8.94
C ALA A 164 -8.58 13.64 9.99
N PRO A 165 -7.38 14.18 9.62
CA PRO A 165 -6.42 14.65 10.62
C PRO A 165 -6.94 15.82 11.45
N ILE A 166 -7.78 16.68 10.86
CA ILE A 166 -8.35 17.86 11.52
C ILE A 166 -9.25 17.44 12.69
N VAL A 167 -10.06 16.38 12.52
CA VAL A 167 -10.86 15.81 13.62
C VAL A 167 -9.96 15.41 14.80
N THR A 168 -8.79 14.86 14.51
CA THR A 168 -7.85 14.40 15.55
C THR A 168 -7.19 15.59 16.26
N GLN A 169 -6.85 16.64 15.50
CA GLN A 169 -6.31 17.90 16.04
C GLN A 169 -7.33 18.57 16.97
N GLU A 170 -8.58 18.74 16.50
CA GLU A 170 -9.69 19.33 17.26
C GLU A 170 -10.04 18.53 18.52
N LEU A 171 -9.81 17.22 18.55
CA LEU A 171 -10.01 16.40 19.76
C LEU A 171 -9.00 16.73 20.88
N THR A 172 -7.84 17.29 20.53
CA THR A 172 -6.74 17.59 21.47
C THR A 172 -6.61 19.06 21.83
N GLU A 173 -7.20 19.95 21.02
CA GLU A 173 -7.17 21.40 21.20
C GLU A 173 -8.38 21.86 22.04
N ASP A 174 -8.18 22.89 22.88
CA ASP A 174 -9.30 23.55 23.57
C ASP A 174 -10.20 24.27 22.54
N GLU A 175 -11.51 24.32 22.81
CA GLU A 175 -12.44 24.98 21.88
C GLU A 175 -12.01 26.41 21.54
N PRO A 176 -12.13 26.83 20.27
CA PRO A 176 -11.76 28.17 19.86
C PRO A 176 -12.54 29.23 20.65
N ALA A 177 -11.90 30.37 20.88
CA ALA A 177 -12.52 31.49 21.57
C ALA A 177 -13.86 31.88 20.88
N PRO A 178 -14.88 32.27 21.66
CA PRO A 178 -16.19 32.60 21.11
C PRO A 178 -16.06 33.73 20.08
N SER A 179 -16.51 33.45 18.86
CA SER A 179 -16.61 34.41 17.75
C SER A 179 -18.07 34.53 17.32
N ASP A 180 -18.43 35.63 16.66
CA ASP A 180 -19.79 35.84 16.11
C ASP A 180 -20.10 34.93 14.91
N GLU A 181 -19.12 34.20 14.37
CA GLU A 181 -19.30 33.23 13.28
C GLU A 181 -19.71 31.84 13.80
N VAL A 182 -20.63 31.19 13.09
CA VAL A 182 -21.11 29.84 13.42
C VAL A 182 -19.98 28.83 13.26
N TYR A 183 -19.38 28.43 14.38
CA TYR A 183 -18.36 27.39 14.41
C TYR A 183 -18.99 26.00 14.28
N VAL A 184 -18.60 25.25 13.25
CA VAL A 184 -18.91 23.83 13.11
C VAL A 184 -17.61 23.04 13.21
N SER A 185 -17.53 22.11 14.17
CA SER A 185 -16.38 21.21 14.28
C SER A 185 -16.31 20.27 13.08
N MET A 186 -15.10 19.82 12.74
CA MET A 186 -14.93 18.85 11.67
C MET A 186 -15.62 17.52 12.01
N GLU A 187 -15.64 17.14 13.30
CA GLU A 187 -16.45 16.01 13.80
C GLU A 187 -17.91 16.12 13.36
N ASN A 188 -18.56 17.26 13.63
CA ASN A 188 -19.96 17.46 13.26
C ASN A 188 -20.16 17.47 11.75
N SER A 189 -19.23 18.02 10.96
CA SER A 189 -19.30 17.95 9.50
C SER A 189 -19.40 16.51 8.99
N PHE A 190 -18.59 15.59 9.52
CA PHE A 190 -18.68 14.16 9.16
C PHE A 190 -19.99 13.51 9.62
N LEU A 191 -20.47 13.83 10.82
CA LEU A 191 -21.73 13.29 11.34
C LEU A 191 -22.94 13.75 10.54
N TYR A 192 -22.96 15.02 10.09
CA TYR A 192 -23.99 15.53 9.18
C TYR A 192 -23.96 14.81 7.84
N THR A 193 -22.78 14.57 7.27
CA THR A 193 -22.65 13.76 6.05
C THR A 193 -23.24 12.37 6.24
N LEU A 194 -22.99 11.69 7.35
CA LEU A 194 -23.57 10.36 7.62
C LEU A 194 -25.09 10.38 7.75
N ASN A 195 -25.64 11.38 8.44
CA ASN A 195 -27.08 11.54 8.59
C ASN A 195 -27.77 11.72 7.23
N GLU A 196 -27.13 12.44 6.29
CA GLU A 196 -27.63 12.59 4.93
C GLU A 196 -27.72 11.26 4.14
N LEU A 197 -26.85 10.29 4.47
CA LEU A 197 -26.82 8.97 3.83
C LEU A 197 -27.76 7.96 4.49
N GLU A 198 -28.39 8.32 5.61
CA GLU A 198 -29.25 7.42 6.38
C GLU A 198 -30.45 6.93 5.56
N GLY A 199 -30.81 5.66 5.72
CA GLY A 199 -31.90 5.01 4.96
C GLY A 199 -31.56 4.62 3.52
N GLN A 200 -30.40 5.03 2.97
CA GLN A 200 -29.98 4.68 1.60
C GLN A 200 -28.86 3.62 1.55
N ILE A 201 -28.44 3.10 2.71
CA ILE A 201 -27.26 2.23 2.87
C ILE A 201 -27.28 1.03 1.92
N GLY A 202 -28.41 0.31 1.82
CA GLY A 202 -28.52 -0.88 0.98
C GLY A 202 -28.25 -0.61 -0.51
N PHE A 203 -28.64 0.57 -0.98
CA PHE A 203 -28.34 1.02 -2.35
C PHE A 203 -26.87 1.44 -2.49
N LEU A 204 -26.36 2.25 -1.55
CA LEU A 204 -25.00 2.80 -1.61
C LEU A 204 -23.91 1.73 -1.56
N LEU A 205 -24.13 0.63 -0.85
CA LEU A 205 -23.20 -0.51 -0.82
C LEU A 205 -23.01 -1.16 -2.21
N ASN A 206 -24.01 -1.06 -3.08
CA ASN A 206 -24.03 -1.68 -4.40
C ASN A 206 -23.68 -0.71 -5.54
N ASP A 207 -23.80 0.60 -5.32
CA ASP A 207 -23.48 1.61 -6.32
C ASP A 207 -21.97 1.66 -6.61
N ARG A 208 -21.64 1.63 -7.91
CA ARG A 208 -20.26 1.55 -8.44
C ARG A 208 -19.35 2.70 -8.03
N PHE A 209 -19.91 3.86 -7.66
CA PHE A 209 -19.15 5.02 -7.21
C PHE A 209 -19.30 5.21 -5.70
N ALA A 210 -20.53 5.20 -5.19
CA ALA A 210 -20.79 5.52 -3.79
C ALA A 210 -20.17 4.52 -2.82
N SER A 211 -20.10 3.24 -3.19
CA SER A 211 -19.46 2.22 -2.35
C SER A 211 -17.99 2.56 -2.04
N HIS A 212 -17.27 3.22 -2.96
CA HIS A 212 -15.88 3.64 -2.70
C HIS A 212 -15.81 4.76 -1.66
N ALA A 213 -16.55 5.86 -1.88
CA ALA A 213 -16.61 6.98 -0.96
C ALA A 213 -17.13 6.56 0.43
N LEU A 214 -18.11 5.64 0.47
CA LEU A 214 -18.65 5.09 1.71
C LEU A 214 -17.61 4.28 2.49
N ARG A 215 -16.84 3.41 1.80
CA ARG A 215 -15.74 2.67 2.44
C ARG A 215 -14.67 3.62 2.98
N VAL A 216 -14.32 4.68 2.24
CA VAL A 216 -13.38 5.71 2.71
C VAL A 216 -13.91 6.39 3.97
N LEU A 217 -15.17 6.82 3.96
CA LEU A 217 -15.84 7.44 5.10
C LEU A 217 -15.80 6.53 6.33
N LEU A 218 -16.16 5.25 6.19
CA LEU A 218 -16.12 4.26 7.29
C LEU A 218 -14.71 4.05 7.84
N VAL A 219 -13.68 3.98 6.99
CA VAL A 219 -12.28 3.88 7.46
C VAL A 219 -11.87 5.14 8.22
N VAL A 220 -12.21 6.32 7.69
CA VAL A 220 -11.96 7.60 8.37
C VAL A 220 -12.59 7.61 9.76
N LEU A 221 -13.87 7.25 9.88
CA LEU A 221 -14.58 7.23 11.16
C LEU A 221 -13.98 6.21 12.14
N SER A 222 -13.53 5.06 11.66
CA SER A 222 -12.95 4.02 12.50
C SER A 222 -11.56 4.37 13.06
N GLY A 223 -10.88 5.39 12.52
CA GLY A 223 -9.52 5.76 12.90
C GLY A 223 -8.45 4.78 12.42
N LYS A 224 -8.80 3.83 11.54
CA LYS A 224 -7.86 2.85 10.99
C LYS A 224 -6.95 3.47 9.92
N PRO A 225 -5.72 2.95 9.77
CA PRO A 225 -4.80 3.46 8.77
C PRO A 225 -5.23 3.08 7.35
N LEU A 226 -5.19 4.05 6.43
CA LEU A 226 -5.39 3.84 4.99
C LEU A 226 -4.19 3.18 4.32
N ALA A 227 -3.01 3.24 4.96
CA ALA A 227 -1.75 2.74 4.42
C ALA A 227 -1.70 1.22 4.23
N LYS A 228 -2.47 0.46 5.02
CA LYS A 228 -2.39 -1.00 5.06
C LYS A 228 -2.82 -1.58 3.70
N SER A 229 -2.03 -2.53 3.18
CA SER A 229 -2.28 -3.16 1.87
C SER A 229 -3.72 -3.67 1.71
N THR A 230 -4.27 -4.28 2.76
CA THR A 230 -5.67 -4.76 2.79
C THR A 230 -6.67 -3.62 2.61
N THR A 231 -6.49 -2.53 3.36
CA THR A 231 -7.33 -1.34 3.28
C THR A 231 -7.21 -0.65 1.93
N LYS A 232 -6.00 -0.52 1.36
CA LYS A 232 -5.81 0.06 0.02
C LYS A 232 -6.56 -0.70 -1.07
N THR A 233 -6.47 -2.03 -1.08
CA THR A 233 -7.20 -2.87 -2.05
C THR A 233 -8.71 -2.78 -1.88
N LEU A 234 -9.19 -2.57 -0.65
CA LEU A 234 -10.61 -2.36 -0.38
C LEU A 234 -11.09 -0.94 -0.74
N LEU A 235 -10.23 0.07 -0.82
CA LEU A 235 -10.66 1.46 -1.05
C LEU A 235 -10.51 1.92 -2.50
N GLN A 236 -9.43 1.52 -3.18
CA GLN A 236 -9.07 2.09 -4.47
C GLN A 236 -9.38 1.16 -5.64
N SER A 237 -9.91 1.74 -6.74
CA SER A 237 -9.94 1.08 -8.03
C SER A 237 -8.52 0.89 -8.56
N ARG A 238 -8.24 -0.25 -9.22
CA ARG A 238 -6.93 -0.56 -9.82
C ARG A 238 -6.48 0.45 -10.90
N LYS A 239 -7.39 1.32 -11.38
CA LYS A 239 -7.14 2.35 -12.39
C LYS A 239 -7.09 3.78 -11.81
N LYS A 240 -7.06 3.96 -10.48
CA LYS A 240 -7.04 5.31 -9.88
C LYS A 240 -5.69 5.98 -10.18
N GLU A 241 -5.73 7.10 -10.89
CA GLU A 241 -4.60 8.01 -11.04
C GLU A 241 -4.41 8.78 -9.72
N ASN A 242 -3.18 8.82 -9.21
CA ASN A 242 -2.88 9.59 -8.00
C ASN A 242 -2.68 11.07 -8.38
N ILE A 243 -3.57 11.93 -7.91
CA ILE A 243 -3.39 13.38 -8.04
C ILE A 243 -2.32 13.81 -7.04
N THR A 244 -1.24 14.38 -7.56
CA THR A 244 -0.16 14.95 -6.74
C THR A 244 0.06 16.42 -7.12
N THR A 245 0.73 17.17 -6.25
CA THR A 245 1.14 18.55 -6.50
C THR A 245 2.61 18.67 -6.10
N PRO A 246 3.54 18.86 -7.05
CA PRO A 246 4.96 19.03 -6.75
C PRO A 246 5.19 20.18 -5.75
N GLY A 247 6.25 20.11 -4.93
CA GLY A 247 6.61 21.18 -3.99
C GLY A 247 5.70 21.35 -2.77
N PHE A 248 4.47 20.83 -2.78
CA PHE A 248 3.70 20.66 -1.56
C PHE A 248 4.24 19.42 -0.84
N LYS A 249 4.66 19.56 0.42
CA LYS A 249 4.99 18.42 1.29
C LYS A 249 3.73 17.64 1.67
N SER A 250 2.83 17.36 0.72
CA SER A 250 2.09 16.12 0.83
C SER A 250 3.07 15.06 0.39
N SER A 251 3.81 14.51 1.36
CA SER A 251 4.49 13.26 1.09
C SER A 251 3.44 12.32 0.49
N ALA A 252 3.83 11.48 -0.46
CA ALA A 252 3.00 10.34 -0.85
C ALA A 252 2.62 9.46 0.37
N GLU A 253 3.13 9.76 1.57
CA GLU A 253 2.78 9.24 2.88
C GLU A 253 1.53 9.91 3.52
N GLU A 254 1.03 11.08 3.07
CA GLU A 254 -0.17 11.72 3.65
C GLU A 254 -1.50 11.16 3.12
N LEU A 255 -1.51 10.52 1.94
CA LEU A 255 -2.66 9.69 1.53
C LEU A 255 -2.76 8.41 2.37
N SER A 256 -1.71 8.05 3.11
CA SER A 256 -1.78 7.07 4.19
C SER A 256 -2.10 7.77 5.49
N LEU A 257 -3.39 8.00 5.75
CA LEU A 257 -3.84 8.18 7.13
C LEU A 257 -3.22 7.05 7.97
N GLU A 258 -2.46 7.42 9.00
CA GLU A 258 -1.99 6.50 10.01
C GLU A 258 -3.14 6.12 10.95
N ALA A 259 -2.89 5.19 11.87
CA ALA A 259 -3.85 4.92 12.93
C ALA A 259 -4.00 6.18 13.80
N ARG A 260 -5.24 6.63 14.00
CA ARG A 260 -5.53 7.91 14.66
C ARG A 260 -6.58 7.74 15.75
N ALA A 261 -6.50 8.59 16.78
CA ALA A 261 -7.57 8.71 17.75
C ALA A 261 -8.79 9.37 17.10
N VAL A 262 -9.99 8.89 17.46
CA VAL A 262 -11.26 9.42 16.95
C VAL A 262 -12.22 9.66 18.13
N PRO A 263 -13.13 10.66 18.01
CA PRO A 263 -14.19 10.87 18.99
C PRO A 263 -15.07 9.63 19.16
N SER A 264 -15.72 9.49 20.33
CA SER A 264 -16.63 8.36 20.57
C SER A 264 -17.85 8.36 19.65
N SER A 265 -18.33 9.54 19.27
CA SER A 265 -19.43 9.73 18.30
C SER A 265 -19.16 9.05 16.96
N PHE A 266 -17.90 9.00 16.49
CA PHE A 266 -17.52 8.33 15.26
C PHE A 266 -17.64 6.81 15.41
N GLN A 267 -17.26 6.26 16.56
CA GLN A 267 -17.43 4.83 16.85
C GLN A 267 -18.92 4.48 16.94
N ASP A 268 -19.72 5.33 17.58
CA ASP A 268 -21.17 5.17 17.68
C ASP A 268 -21.82 5.19 16.28
N ALA A 269 -21.39 6.10 15.41
CA ALA A 269 -21.87 6.18 14.03
C ALA A 269 -21.51 4.93 13.20
N VAL A 270 -20.28 4.41 13.32
CA VAL A 270 -19.87 3.15 12.68
C VAL A 270 -20.69 1.97 13.21
N ASN A 271 -20.95 1.92 14.53
CA ASN A 271 -21.76 0.88 15.14
C ASN A 271 -23.21 0.91 14.64
N LYS A 272 -23.81 2.10 14.54
CA LYS A 272 -25.14 2.30 13.95
C LYS A 272 -25.15 1.81 12.50
N PHE A 273 -24.15 2.21 11.70
CA PHE A 273 -24.04 1.80 10.31
C PHE A 273 -23.96 0.27 10.13
N ILE A 274 -23.19 -0.42 10.98
CA ILE A 274 -23.11 -1.89 10.99
C ILE A 274 -24.48 -2.51 11.32
N SER A 275 -25.18 -1.97 12.32
CA SER A 275 -26.52 -2.43 12.70
C SER A 275 -27.53 -2.26 11.56
N ASP A 276 -27.59 -1.06 10.97
CA ASP A 276 -28.50 -0.75 9.86
C ASP A 276 -28.21 -1.64 8.64
N THR A 277 -26.93 -1.92 8.36
CA THR A 277 -26.56 -2.86 7.31
C THR A 277 -27.01 -4.29 7.64
N SER A 278 -26.81 -4.74 8.88
CA SER A 278 -27.26 -6.07 9.34
C SER A 278 -28.78 -6.25 9.19
N ASP A 279 -29.57 -5.21 9.38
CA ASP A 279 -31.02 -5.27 9.24
C ASP A 279 -31.47 -5.44 7.78
N ILE A 280 -30.68 -4.90 6.84
CA ILE A 280 -30.92 -5.05 5.39
C ILE A 280 -30.47 -6.44 4.89
N LEU A 281 -29.50 -7.08 5.55
CA LEU A 281 -29.04 -8.42 5.18
C LEU A 281 -30.06 -9.48 5.57
N ASP A 282 -30.61 -10.16 4.57
CA ASP A 282 -31.54 -11.29 4.69
C ASP A 282 -31.00 -12.55 4.00
N GLU A 283 -31.71 -13.67 4.13
CA GLU A 283 -31.25 -14.96 3.58
C GLU A 283 -31.08 -14.95 2.06
N THR A 284 -31.75 -14.04 1.34
CA THR A 284 -31.70 -13.97 -0.13
C THR A 284 -30.62 -13.03 -0.64
N SER A 285 -30.40 -11.90 0.05
CA SER A 285 -29.40 -10.89 -0.30
C SER A 285 -27.98 -11.30 0.08
N ILE A 286 -27.79 -12.07 1.17
CA ILE A 286 -26.45 -12.45 1.65
C ILE A 286 -25.61 -13.15 0.57
N PRO A 287 -26.08 -14.22 -0.10
CA PRO A 287 -25.30 -14.87 -1.15
C PRO A 287 -24.96 -13.93 -2.32
N VAL A 288 -25.91 -13.06 -2.70
CA VAL A 288 -25.75 -12.12 -3.82
C VAL A 288 -24.71 -11.06 -3.49
N LEU A 289 -24.85 -10.38 -2.35
CA LEU A 289 -23.96 -9.31 -1.91
C LEU A 289 -22.54 -9.84 -1.61
N SER A 290 -22.46 -11.05 -1.07
CA SER A 290 -21.17 -11.71 -0.78
C SER A 290 -20.36 -12.02 -2.04
N CYS A 291 -20.99 -12.11 -3.22
CA CYS A 291 -20.29 -12.39 -4.47
C CYS A 291 -20.32 -11.19 -5.44
N HIS A 292 -20.93 -10.07 -5.06
CA HIS A 292 -21.04 -8.88 -5.92
C HIS A 292 -19.76 -8.03 -5.88
N GLN A 293 -19.22 -7.66 -7.04
CA GLN A 293 -17.93 -6.96 -7.17
C GLN A 293 -17.82 -5.65 -6.35
N THR A 294 -18.95 -4.94 -6.18
CA THR A 294 -18.99 -3.65 -5.50
C THR A 294 -19.35 -3.79 -4.02
N ALA A 295 -20.22 -4.75 -3.70
CA ALA A 295 -20.77 -4.92 -2.36
C ALA A 295 -19.85 -5.73 -1.45
N ASN A 296 -19.23 -6.78 -2.00
CA ASN A 296 -18.35 -7.67 -1.26
C ASN A 296 -17.20 -6.91 -0.57
N PRO A 297 -16.49 -5.96 -1.21
CA PRO A 297 -15.48 -5.15 -0.51
C PRO A 297 -16.04 -4.30 0.64
N ALA A 298 -17.26 -3.76 0.50
CA ALA A 298 -17.90 -3.01 1.57
C ALA A 298 -18.30 -3.92 2.73
N LEU A 299 -18.81 -5.11 2.43
CA LEU A 299 -19.13 -6.14 3.42
C LEU A 299 -17.87 -6.67 4.14
N GLN A 300 -16.76 -6.84 3.42
CA GLN A 300 -15.45 -7.15 4.02
C GLN A 300 -15.04 -6.08 5.03
N LEU A 301 -15.10 -4.79 4.64
CA LEU A 301 -14.75 -3.69 5.54
C LEU A 301 -15.65 -3.67 6.77
N LEU A 302 -16.96 -3.78 6.61
CA LEU A 302 -17.92 -3.76 7.71
C LEU A 302 -17.72 -4.93 8.67
N LEU A 303 -17.49 -6.14 8.13
CA LEU A 303 -17.19 -7.32 8.94
C LEU A 303 -15.85 -7.16 9.67
N GLU A 304 -14.81 -6.65 9.01
CA GLU A 304 -13.55 -6.34 9.68
C GLU A 304 -13.75 -5.33 10.81
N LEU A 305 -14.48 -4.22 10.55
CA LEU A 305 -14.79 -3.22 11.54
C LEU A 305 -15.51 -3.85 12.72
N GLU A 306 -16.57 -4.61 12.50
CA GLU A 306 -17.32 -5.33 13.53
C GLU A 306 -16.43 -6.21 14.41
N LEU A 307 -15.57 -7.02 13.79
CA LEU A 307 -14.74 -8.03 14.47
C LEU A 307 -13.50 -7.46 15.17
N THR A 308 -13.10 -6.24 14.82
CA THR A 308 -11.94 -5.56 15.41
C THR A 308 -12.32 -4.45 16.39
N ARG A 309 -13.62 -4.26 16.66
CA ARG A 309 -14.10 -3.29 17.66
C ARG A 309 -13.48 -3.59 19.04
N PRO A 310 -13.08 -2.57 19.79
CA PRO A 310 -12.67 -2.72 21.19
C PRO A 310 -13.91 -2.92 22.07
N THR A 311 -14.64 -4.02 21.88
CA THR A 311 -15.80 -4.34 22.71
C THR A 311 -15.39 -5.10 23.96
N LYS A 312 -16.03 -4.78 25.10
CA LYS A 312 -16.05 -5.68 26.25
C LYS A 312 -16.77 -6.94 25.78
N THR A 313 -16.25 -8.11 26.15
CA THR A 313 -16.63 -9.46 25.68
C THR A 313 -18.12 -9.84 25.63
N LYS A 314 -19.03 -8.99 26.11
CA LYS A 314 -20.49 -9.19 26.08
C LYS A 314 -21.16 -8.69 24.78
N ASP A 315 -20.60 -7.75 24.04
CA ASP A 315 -21.24 -7.21 22.82
C ASP A 315 -20.95 -8.04 21.56
N LEU A 316 -20.01 -8.99 21.66
CA LEU A 316 -19.79 -10.07 20.68
C LEU A 316 -20.58 -11.34 21.06
N ALA A 317 -21.47 -11.25 22.05
CA ALA A 317 -22.32 -12.38 22.40
C ALA A 317 -23.24 -12.71 21.20
N PRO A 318 -23.47 -14.00 20.93
CA PRO A 318 -24.26 -14.48 19.79
C PRO A 318 -25.75 -14.04 19.77
N GLU A 319 -26.17 -13.22 20.73
CA GLU A 319 -27.55 -12.75 20.95
C GLU A 319 -27.74 -11.24 20.76
N ALA A 320 -26.71 -10.49 20.38
CA ALA A 320 -26.86 -9.07 20.06
C ALA A 320 -27.53 -8.90 18.68
N SER A 321 -28.77 -8.39 18.68
CA SER A 321 -29.46 -7.91 17.47
C SER A 321 -28.58 -6.87 16.75
N GLY A 322 -28.37 -7.00 15.44
CA GLY A 322 -27.55 -6.05 14.65
C GLY A 322 -26.12 -6.51 14.28
N SER A 323 -25.82 -7.81 14.34
CA SER A 323 -24.50 -8.35 13.95
C SER A 323 -24.49 -8.91 12.51
N ILE A 324 -23.57 -8.39 11.68
CA ILE A 324 -23.33 -8.89 10.32
C ILE A 324 -22.79 -10.32 10.39
N LEU A 325 -21.85 -10.60 11.30
CA LEU A 325 -21.33 -11.96 11.51
C LEU A 325 -22.47 -12.97 11.75
N ARG A 326 -23.46 -12.63 12.58
CA ARG A 326 -24.58 -13.51 12.91
C ARG A 326 -25.54 -13.73 11.75
N LYS A 327 -25.67 -12.74 10.86
CA LYS A 327 -26.41 -12.87 9.60
C LYS A 327 -25.69 -13.81 8.64
N LEU A 328 -24.36 -13.65 8.51
CA LEU A 328 -23.54 -14.50 7.64
C LEU A 328 -23.44 -15.95 8.13
N LEU A 329 -23.34 -16.16 9.44
CA LEU A 329 -23.24 -17.48 10.08
C LEU A 329 -24.38 -17.67 11.09
N PRO A 330 -25.59 -18.03 10.63
CA PRO A 330 -26.77 -18.02 11.46
C PRO A 330 -26.93 -19.20 12.43
N ASP A 331 -26.06 -20.19 12.36
CA ASP A 331 -26.13 -21.43 13.12
C ASP A 331 -24.71 -21.96 13.40
N ASN A 332 -24.61 -23.04 14.18
CA ASN A 332 -23.30 -23.61 14.47
C ASN A 332 -22.76 -24.30 13.20
N ILE A 333 -21.63 -23.82 12.69
CA ILE A 333 -20.98 -24.36 11.49
C ILE A 333 -20.54 -25.82 11.63
N GLU A 334 -20.38 -26.32 12.85
CA GLU A 334 -20.06 -27.74 13.10
C GLU A 334 -21.28 -28.66 12.94
N THR A 335 -22.49 -28.12 12.90
CA THR A 335 -23.71 -28.92 12.68
C THR A 335 -23.81 -29.33 11.22
N GLU A 336 -24.01 -30.63 10.99
CA GLU A 336 -24.18 -31.21 9.67
C GLU A 336 -25.39 -30.58 8.96
N GLY A 337 -25.20 -30.15 7.71
CA GLY A 337 -26.23 -29.46 6.93
C GLY A 337 -26.57 -28.04 7.41
N SER A 338 -25.78 -27.45 8.32
CA SER A 338 -25.99 -26.06 8.76
C SER A 338 -25.90 -25.06 7.60
N LYS A 339 -26.69 -24.00 7.67
CA LYS A 339 -26.67 -22.91 6.68
C LYS A 339 -25.28 -22.24 6.66
N SER A 340 -24.66 -22.08 7.82
CA SER A 340 -23.29 -21.54 7.95
C SER A 340 -22.26 -22.40 7.24
N ALA A 341 -22.32 -23.74 7.37
CA ALA A 341 -21.39 -24.63 6.68
C ALA A 341 -21.60 -24.62 5.17
N ALA A 342 -22.85 -24.59 4.71
CA ALA A 342 -23.19 -24.47 3.29
C ALA A 342 -22.70 -23.15 2.70
N PHE A 343 -22.91 -22.04 3.40
CA PHE A 343 -22.46 -20.71 2.99
C PHE A 343 -20.93 -20.65 2.87
N VAL A 344 -20.20 -21.04 3.92
CA VAL A 344 -18.73 -21.07 3.89
C VAL A 344 -18.23 -21.98 2.78
N SER A 345 -18.81 -23.16 2.60
CA SER A 345 -18.42 -24.09 1.53
C SER A 345 -18.66 -23.52 0.13
N GLY A 346 -19.72 -22.72 -0.05
CA GLY A 346 -20.00 -22.01 -1.30
C GLY A 346 -18.97 -20.92 -1.61
N LEU A 347 -18.48 -20.19 -0.60
CA LEU A 347 -17.52 -19.10 -0.80
C LEU A 347 -16.10 -19.59 -1.13
N ILE A 348 -15.70 -20.78 -0.68
CA ILE A 348 -14.31 -21.29 -0.83
C ILE A 348 -13.81 -21.29 -2.27
N TYR A 349 -14.70 -21.60 -3.22
CA TYR A 349 -14.38 -21.71 -4.64
C TYR A 349 -14.93 -20.55 -5.47
N GLU A 350 -15.54 -19.55 -4.83
CA GLU A 350 -16.07 -18.37 -5.52
C GLU A 350 -15.01 -17.25 -5.50
N SER A 351 -14.73 -16.70 -6.68
CA SER A 351 -13.62 -15.77 -6.92
C SER A 351 -13.68 -14.46 -6.11
N ILE A 352 -14.89 -13.96 -5.85
CA ILE A 352 -15.16 -12.71 -5.11
C ILE A 352 -15.48 -13.05 -3.65
N GLY A 353 -16.36 -14.02 -3.43
CA GLY A 353 -16.82 -14.52 -2.14
C GLY A 353 -15.71 -15.08 -1.26
N SER A 354 -14.69 -15.71 -1.86
CA SER A 354 -13.50 -16.16 -1.12
C SER A 354 -12.78 -15.01 -0.41
N ARG A 355 -12.84 -13.77 -0.91
CA ARG A 355 -12.26 -12.59 -0.25
C ARG A 355 -12.99 -12.22 1.05
N LEU A 356 -14.31 -12.39 1.07
CA LEU A 356 -15.10 -12.26 2.31
C LEU A 356 -14.71 -13.35 3.29
N LEU A 357 -14.51 -14.58 2.82
CA LEU A 357 -14.06 -15.69 3.65
C LEU A 357 -12.64 -15.48 4.18
N GLU A 358 -11.72 -14.91 3.40
CA GLU A 358 -10.39 -14.47 3.87
C GLU A 358 -10.51 -13.47 5.04
N THR A 359 -11.40 -12.48 4.92
CA THR A 359 -11.65 -11.49 5.98
C THR A 359 -12.23 -12.15 7.23
N LEU A 360 -13.26 -12.99 7.07
CA LEU A 360 -13.85 -13.76 8.17
C LEU A 360 -12.80 -14.61 8.89
N VAL A 361 -12.00 -15.37 8.14
CA VAL A 361 -10.94 -16.21 8.69
C VAL A 361 -9.87 -15.37 9.38
N THR A 362 -9.53 -14.18 8.86
CA THR A 362 -8.49 -13.32 9.45
C THR A 362 -8.91 -12.77 10.81
N TYR A 363 -10.17 -12.32 10.96
CA TYR A 363 -10.61 -11.56 12.13
C TYR A 363 -11.57 -12.30 13.06
N ALA A 364 -12.10 -13.47 12.69
CA ALA A 364 -13.05 -14.21 13.53
C ALA A 364 -12.51 -14.47 14.95
N PRO A 365 -13.37 -14.46 15.99
CA PRO A 365 -12.97 -14.86 17.34
C PRO A 365 -12.36 -16.26 17.36
N GLY A 366 -11.41 -16.51 18.26
CA GLY A 366 -10.63 -17.76 18.26
C GLY A 366 -11.48 -19.04 18.36
N LYS A 367 -12.62 -19.01 19.06
CA LYS A 367 -13.57 -20.13 19.12
C LYS A 367 -14.18 -20.40 17.74
N LEU A 368 -14.74 -19.37 17.10
CA LEU A 368 -15.35 -19.48 15.78
C LEU A 368 -14.33 -19.91 14.71
N PHE A 369 -13.13 -19.33 14.72
CA PHE A 369 -12.05 -19.75 13.81
C PHE A 369 -11.75 -21.25 13.93
N LYS A 370 -11.66 -21.79 15.16
CA LYS A 370 -11.44 -23.23 15.37
C LYS A 370 -12.58 -24.08 14.82
N GLN A 371 -13.81 -23.63 14.95
CA GLN A 371 -14.98 -24.33 14.38
C GLN A 371 -14.90 -24.36 12.85
N ILE A 372 -14.69 -23.19 12.22
CA ILE A 372 -14.49 -23.07 10.76
C ILE A 372 -13.33 -23.97 10.29
N TYR A 373 -12.19 -23.93 10.98
CA TYR A 373 -11.03 -24.74 10.62
C TYR A 373 -11.36 -26.24 10.63
N ARG A 374 -11.97 -26.74 11.72
CA ARG A 374 -12.30 -28.16 11.89
C ARG A 374 -13.36 -28.65 10.91
N SER A 375 -14.44 -27.88 10.73
CA SER A 375 -15.56 -28.30 9.86
C SER A 375 -15.21 -28.26 8.37
N THR A 376 -14.31 -27.36 7.97
CA THR A 376 -14.20 -26.99 6.55
C THR A 376 -12.82 -27.26 5.97
N PHE A 377 -11.74 -26.98 6.72
CA PHE A 377 -10.38 -26.94 6.21
C PHE A 377 -9.54 -28.14 6.60
N LYS A 378 -9.62 -28.59 7.86
CA LYS A 378 -8.66 -29.54 8.46
C LYS A 378 -8.39 -30.75 7.57
N ASP A 379 -9.41 -31.51 7.21
CA ASP A 379 -9.26 -32.77 6.47
C ASP A 379 -8.95 -32.58 4.97
N ARG A 380 -9.18 -31.38 4.43
CA ARG A 380 -9.06 -31.08 2.99
C ARG A 380 -7.98 -30.06 2.66
N ILE A 381 -7.17 -29.63 3.64
CA ILE A 381 -6.28 -28.48 3.49
C ILE A 381 -5.27 -28.65 2.35
N GLY A 382 -4.76 -29.87 2.13
CA GLY A 382 -3.87 -30.19 1.01
C GLY A 382 -4.55 -30.05 -0.36
N ALA A 383 -5.83 -30.42 -0.49
CA ALA A 383 -6.59 -30.25 -1.74
C ALA A 383 -6.94 -28.77 -1.98
N LEU A 384 -7.37 -28.06 -0.92
CA LEU A 384 -7.69 -26.63 -0.98
C LEU A 384 -6.47 -25.78 -1.34
N ALA A 385 -5.30 -26.14 -0.81
CA ALA A 385 -4.02 -25.51 -1.12
C ALA A 385 -3.64 -25.56 -2.61
N ARG A 386 -4.18 -26.50 -3.39
CA ARG A 386 -3.95 -26.61 -4.84
C ARG A 386 -5.01 -25.92 -5.70
N ASN A 387 -6.07 -25.40 -5.11
CA ASN A 387 -7.12 -24.74 -5.87
C ASN A 387 -6.79 -23.26 -6.06
N GLU A 388 -6.99 -22.71 -7.25
CA GLU A 388 -6.60 -21.33 -7.59
C GLU A 388 -7.29 -20.24 -6.77
N ILE A 389 -8.48 -20.51 -6.23
CA ILE A 389 -9.25 -19.58 -5.41
C ILE A 389 -9.05 -19.92 -3.93
N ALA A 390 -9.31 -21.17 -3.54
CA ALA A 390 -9.29 -21.59 -2.14
C ALA A 390 -7.90 -21.44 -1.48
N THR A 391 -6.81 -21.47 -2.27
CA THR A 391 -5.44 -21.27 -1.76
C THR A 391 -5.30 -19.98 -0.96
N TYR A 392 -5.95 -18.88 -1.39
CA TYR A 392 -5.85 -17.61 -0.68
C TYR A 392 -6.52 -17.65 0.70
N VAL A 393 -7.64 -18.37 0.81
CA VAL A 393 -8.27 -18.62 2.11
C VAL A 393 -7.38 -19.52 2.98
N VAL A 394 -6.78 -20.56 2.39
CA VAL A 394 -5.83 -21.45 3.10
C VAL A 394 -4.64 -20.67 3.66
N ILE A 395 -4.09 -19.69 2.90
CA ILE A 395 -3.03 -18.79 3.41
C ILE A 395 -3.47 -18.11 4.71
N LYS A 396 -4.71 -17.58 4.76
CA LYS A 396 -5.27 -16.95 5.98
C LYS A 396 -5.51 -17.95 7.12
N VAL A 397 -5.89 -19.17 6.81
CA VAL A 397 -5.98 -20.25 7.81
C VAL A 397 -4.61 -20.55 8.41
N LEU A 398 -3.57 -20.73 7.57
CA LEU A 398 -2.21 -21.05 8.01
C LEU A 398 -1.59 -19.95 8.89
N GLU A 399 -1.96 -18.69 8.69
CA GLU A 399 -1.55 -17.57 9.54
C GLU A 399 -2.04 -17.73 11.00
N ARG A 400 -3.15 -18.44 11.24
CA ARG A 400 -3.86 -18.48 12.52
C ARG A 400 -3.83 -19.80 13.28
N VAL A 401 -3.59 -20.92 12.60
CA VAL A 401 -3.58 -22.26 13.24
C VAL A 401 -2.58 -22.38 14.40
N SER A 402 -2.86 -23.34 15.28
CA SER A 402 -1.97 -23.75 16.36
C SER A 402 -0.69 -24.40 15.81
N ARG A 403 0.30 -24.68 16.66
CA ARG A 403 1.51 -25.35 16.20
C ARG A 403 1.19 -26.76 15.72
N GLU A 404 0.39 -27.49 16.50
CA GLU A 404 0.02 -28.88 16.24
C GLU A 404 -0.77 -29.00 14.93
N ASP A 405 -1.79 -28.15 14.75
CA ASP A 405 -2.59 -28.11 13.53
C ASP A 405 -1.76 -27.67 12.30
N LEU A 406 -0.74 -26.83 12.50
CA LEU A 406 0.17 -26.40 11.43
C LEU A 406 1.09 -27.54 10.97
N GLU A 407 1.60 -28.35 11.90
CA GLU A 407 2.41 -29.53 11.60
C GLU A 407 1.58 -30.60 10.84
N GLU A 408 0.31 -30.79 11.22
CA GLU A 408 -0.65 -31.65 10.51
C GLU A 408 -0.93 -31.10 9.09
N ALA A 409 -1.23 -29.81 8.97
CA ALA A 409 -1.45 -29.15 7.68
C ALA A 409 -0.23 -29.26 6.75
N ALA A 410 0.98 -29.06 7.29
CA ALA A 410 2.22 -29.21 6.53
C ALA A 410 2.35 -30.63 5.94
N THR A 411 2.01 -31.66 6.73
CA THR A 411 2.04 -33.06 6.29
C THR A 411 1.10 -33.28 5.09
N SER A 412 -0.09 -32.67 5.07
CA SER A 412 -1.02 -32.77 3.95
C SER A 412 -0.62 -31.93 2.73
N ILE A 413 0.08 -30.81 2.91
CA ILE A 413 0.48 -29.89 1.84
C ILE A 413 1.78 -30.32 1.16
N ILE A 414 2.75 -30.92 1.88
CA ILE A 414 4.06 -31.32 1.34
C ILE A 414 3.96 -32.13 0.03
N PRO A 415 3.10 -33.17 -0.09
CA PRO A 415 2.97 -33.93 -1.34
C PRO A 415 2.48 -33.10 -2.54
N GLN A 416 1.92 -31.92 -2.30
CA GLN A 416 1.39 -31.03 -3.33
C GLN A 416 2.42 -29.99 -3.81
N ILE A 417 3.56 -29.86 -3.14
CA ILE A 417 4.60 -28.84 -3.43
C ILE A 417 5.05 -28.85 -4.90
N PRO A 418 5.33 -30.01 -5.55
CA PRO A 418 5.73 -30.02 -6.95
C PRO A 418 4.69 -29.35 -7.87
N ASN A 419 3.40 -29.63 -7.66
CA ASN A 419 2.32 -29.05 -8.45
C ASN A 419 2.11 -27.55 -8.14
N LEU A 420 2.36 -27.11 -6.91
CA LEU A 420 2.30 -25.70 -6.55
C LEU A 420 3.40 -24.90 -7.25
N ILE A 421 4.62 -25.45 -7.33
CA ILE A 421 5.75 -24.83 -8.01
C ILE A 421 5.53 -24.78 -9.52
N GLU A 422 5.10 -25.89 -10.13
CA GLU A 422 4.76 -25.96 -11.57
C GLU A 422 3.75 -24.89 -11.97
N ARG A 423 2.78 -24.59 -11.09
CA ARG A 423 1.74 -23.57 -11.30
C ARG A 423 2.12 -22.18 -10.79
N SER A 424 3.38 -21.94 -10.41
CA SER A 424 3.88 -20.67 -9.87
C SER A 424 3.13 -20.15 -8.63
N ARG A 425 2.59 -21.04 -7.81
CA ARG A 425 1.82 -20.73 -6.58
C ARG A 425 2.70 -20.82 -5.34
N THR A 426 3.77 -20.05 -5.31
CA THR A 426 4.75 -20.10 -4.21
C THR A 426 4.33 -19.30 -2.97
N THR A 427 3.31 -18.44 -3.05
CA THR A 427 2.83 -17.62 -1.91
C THR A 427 2.38 -18.46 -0.72
N ILE A 428 1.74 -19.60 -0.97
CA ILE A 428 1.36 -20.54 0.11
C ILE A 428 2.60 -21.20 0.72
N LEU A 429 3.63 -21.51 -0.08
CA LEU A 429 4.88 -22.10 0.40
C LEU A 429 5.65 -21.10 1.27
N LYS A 430 5.72 -19.84 0.83
CA LYS A 430 6.26 -18.72 1.61
C LYS A 430 5.55 -18.64 2.96
N THR A 431 4.22 -18.59 2.96
CA THR A 431 3.41 -18.51 4.19
C THR A 431 3.68 -19.73 5.08
N LEU A 432 3.64 -20.94 4.54
CA LEU A 432 3.85 -22.17 5.31
C LEU A 432 5.24 -22.21 5.97
N LEU A 433 6.29 -21.80 5.26
CA LEU A 433 7.66 -21.68 5.80
C LEU A 433 7.74 -20.63 6.91
N GLU A 434 7.23 -19.42 6.68
CA GLU A 434 7.22 -18.34 7.67
C GLU A 434 6.45 -18.73 8.95
N ARG A 435 5.29 -19.39 8.79
CA ARG A 435 4.46 -19.81 9.93
C ARG A 435 5.08 -20.97 10.69
N THR A 436 5.62 -21.97 9.99
CA THR A 436 6.28 -23.12 10.67
C THR A 436 7.51 -22.66 11.43
N SER A 437 8.30 -21.74 10.86
CA SER A 437 9.44 -21.11 11.55
C SER A 437 8.98 -20.30 12.77
N ALA A 438 8.00 -19.40 12.62
CA ALA A 438 7.50 -18.57 13.71
C ALA A 438 6.91 -19.38 14.89
N ARG A 439 6.37 -20.58 14.61
CA ARG A 439 5.84 -21.51 15.62
C ARG A 439 6.86 -22.51 16.16
N ARG A 440 8.13 -22.44 15.71
CA ARG A 440 9.22 -23.37 16.06
C ARG A 440 8.91 -24.83 15.72
N ALA A 441 8.23 -25.05 14.59
CA ALA A 441 7.95 -26.38 14.02
C ALA A 441 9.10 -26.84 13.11
N GLU A 442 10.32 -26.95 13.66
CA GLU A 442 11.57 -27.13 12.91
C GLU A 442 11.56 -28.34 11.96
N LYS A 443 10.97 -29.45 12.39
CA LYS A 443 10.84 -30.66 11.55
C LYS A 443 10.03 -30.41 10.29
N SER A 444 8.89 -29.71 10.42
CA SER A 444 8.05 -29.35 9.28
C SER A 444 8.75 -28.32 8.39
N THR A 445 9.40 -27.30 8.96
CA THR A 445 10.18 -26.32 8.20
C THR A 445 11.27 -27.01 7.36
N ALA A 446 11.99 -27.96 7.94
CA ALA A 446 13.01 -28.74 7.22
C ALA A 446 12.38 -29.60 6.11
N ALA A 447 11.31 -30.34 6.41
CA ALA A 447 10.63 -31.19 5.44
C ALA A 447 10.06 -30.39 4.24
N ILE A 448 9.46 -29.22 4.50
CA ILE A 448 8.97 -28.32 3.44
C ILE A 448 10.15 -27.83 2.59
N THR A 449 11.26 -27.44 3.23
CA THR A 449 12.46 -26.97 2.51
C THR A 449 13.04 -28.04 1.61
N THR A 450 13.15 -29.28 2.10
CA THR A 450 13.61 -30.41 1.29
C THR A 450 12.69 -30.66 0.10
N ALA A 451 11.37 -30.65 0.31
CA ALA A 451 10.41 -30.82 -0.79
C ALA A 451 10.46 -29.68 -1.83
N VAL A 452 10.70 -28.43 -1.38
CA VAL A 452 10.92 -27.29 -2.29
C VAL A 452 12.22 -27.49 -3.08
N ALA A 453 13.31 -27.88 -2.44
CA ALA A 453 14.58 -28.15 -3.10
C ALA A 453 14.43 -29.27 -4.16
N GLU A 454 13.76 -30.37 -3.80
CA GLU A 454 13.47 -31.50 -4.69
C GLU A 454 12.66 -31.07 -5.90
N ALA A 455 11.61 -30.28 -5.70
CA ALA A 455 10.75 -29.79 -6.77
C ALA A 455 11.47 -28.84 -7.76
N TYR A 456 12.51 -28.12 -7.30
CA TYR A 456 13.38 -27.33 -8.17
C TYR A 456 14.61 -28.12 -8.70
N GLY A 457 14.74 -29.40 -8.33
CA GLY A 457 15.73 -30.33 -8.86
C GLY A 457 17.00 -30.52 -8.01
N ASN A 458 17.04 -30.03 -6.77
CA ASN A 458 18.13 -30.22 -5.78
C ASN A 458 19.53 -29.76 -6.20
N ASP A 459 19.68 -29.04 -7.30
CA ASP A 459 20.95 -28.53 -7.78
C ASP A 459 21.14 -27.06 -7.38
N PRO A 460 22.07 -26.74 -6.46
CA PRO A 460 22.32 -25.35 -6.04
C PRO A 460 22.66 -24.43 -7.21
N ALA A 461 23.32 -24.90 -8.27
CA ALA A 461 23.69 -24.06 -9.40
C ALA A 461 22.49 -23.58 -10.24
N THR A 462 21.38 -24.33 -10.23
CA THR A 462 20.18 -24.00 -11.03
C THR A 462 18.95 -23.67 -10.20
N LEU A 463 18.95 -23.96 -8.88
CA LEU A 463 17.79 -23.81 -8.01
C LEU A 463 17.25 -22.37 -8.02
N LEU A 464 18.08 -21.37 -7.72
CA LEU A 464 17.62 -19.98 -7.66
C LEU A 464 17.16 -19.48 -9.03
N LEU A 465 17.85 -19.89 -10.11
CA LEU A 465 17.49 -19.51 -11.48
C LEU A 465 16.11 -20.05 -11.87
N LYS A 466 15.81 -21.30 -11.50
CA LYS A 466 14.47 -21.88 -11.70
C LYS A 466 13.41 -21.22 -10.82
N MET A 467 13.76 -20.87 -9.58
CA MET A 467 12.83 -20.13 -8.70
C MET A 467 12.44 -18.78 -9.31
N THR A 468 13.40 -18.03 -9.84
CA THR A 468 13.17 -16.69 -10.40
C THR A 468 12.81 -16.69 -11.88
N ASN A 469 12.75 -17.86 -12.53
CA ASN A 469 12.60 -18.01 -13.97
C ASN A 469 13.63 -17.16 -14.75
N THR A 470 14.86 -17.12 -14.25
CA THR A 470 15.96 -16.37 -14.86
C THR A 470 16.66 -17.26 -15.87
N THR A 471 16.45 -17.00 -17.15
CA THR A 471 17.26 -17.57 -18.23
C THR A 471 18.47 -16.65 -18.47
N LEU A 472 19.67 -17.22 -18.51
CA LEU A 472 20.81 -16.49 -19.03
C LEU A 472 20.59 -16.33 -20.53
N GLN A 473 20.30 -15.11 -20.98
CA GLN A 473 20.38 -14.79 -22.40
C GLN A 473 21.85 -14.90 -22.84
N THR A 474 22.24 -16.09 -23.29
CA THR A 474 23.42 -16.23 -24.13
C THR A 474 23.04 -15.77 -25.53
N ALA A 475 23.45 -14.54 -25.86
CA ALA A 475 23.29 -13.79 -27.12
C ALA A 475 22.13 -12.76 -27.15
N PRO A 476 22.36 -11.58 -27.75
CA PRO A 476 21.30 -10.61 -28.01
C PRO A 476 20.36 -11.20 -29.07
N GLU A 477 19.17 -11.63 -28.65
CA GLU A 477 18.07 -11.80 -29.60
C GLU A 477 17.80 -10.43 -30.23
N ALA A 478 17.75 -10.42 -31.56
CA ALA A 478 17.53 -9.21 -32.35
C ALA A 478 16.37 -8.39 -31.75
N GLU A 479 16.65 -7.12 -31.46
CA GLU A 479 15.66 -6.15 -31.01
C GLU A 479 14.54 -6.05 -32.06
N THR A 480 13.49 -6.86 -31.92
CA THR A 480 12.19 -6.50 -32.44
C THR A 480 11.67 -5.41 -31.52
N GLU A 481 11.74 -4.17 -32.00
CA GLU A 481 11.14 -2.98 -31.41
C GLU A 481 9.62 -3.14 -31.28
N GLU A 482 9.17 -3.93 -30.31
CA GLU A 482 7.86 -3.72 -29.70
C GLU A 482 8.09 -3.19 -28.29
N LYS A 483 7.83 -1.89 -28.11
CA LYS A 483 7.69 -1.26 -26.80
C LYS A 483 6.46 -1.87 -26.08
N VAL A 484 6.57 -3.11 -25.65
CA VAL A 484 5.71 -3.67 -24.62
C VAL A 484 6.34 -3.24 -23.31
N GLU A 485 5.69 -2.32 -22.58
CA GLU A 485 6.09 -2.02 -21.20
C GLU A 485 6.28 -3.35 -20.45
N PRO A 486 7.42 -3.57 -19.77
CA PRO A 486 7.69 -4.87 -19.16
C PRO A 486 6.72 -5.08 -18.00
N ARG A 487 5.60 -5.76 -18.28
CA ARG A 487 4.76 -6.35 -17.24
C ARG A 487 5.68 -7.23 -16.41
N GLN A 488 5.91 -6.84 -15.15
CA GLN A 488 6.72 -7.61 -14.21
C GLN A 488 6.29 -9.07 -14.28
N ASN A 489 7.22 -9.96 -14.61
CA ASN A 489 6.92 -11.39 -14.68
C ASN A 489 6.54 -11.86 -13.27
N LEU A 490 5.24 -12.08 -13.03
CA LEU A 490 4.69 -12.41 -11.71
C LEU A 490 5.34 -13.68 -11.13
N THR A 491 5.74 -14.62 -11.99
CA THR A 491 6.48 -15.82 -11.58
C THR A 491 7.84 -15.46 -10.98
N THR A 492 8.59 -14.55 -11.62
CA THR A 492 9.87 -14.05 -11.09
C THR A 492 9.68 -13.34 -9.75
N LEU A 493 8.59 -12.57 -9.59
CA LEU A 493 8.26 -11.91 -8.32
C LEU A 493 7.97 -12.91 -7.21
N HIS A 494 7.08 -13.86 -7.47
CA HIS A 494 6.71 -14.89 -6.50
C HIS A 494 7.89 -15.80 -6.12
N GLY A 495 8.76 -16.11 -7.07
CA GLY A 495 10.02 -16.83 -6.84
C GLY A 495 10.99 -16.05 -5.97
N SER A 496 11.20 -14.77 -6.28
CA SER A 496 12.05 -13.85 -5.49
C SER A 496 11.54 -13.72 -4.06
N LEU A 497 10.23 -13.53 -3.87
CA LEU A 497 9.62 -13.43 -2.54
C LEU A 497 9.77 -14.72 -1.72
N LEU A 498 9.67 -15.90 -2.37
CA LEU A 498 9.92 -17.18 -1.71
C LEU A 498 11.39 -17.30 -1.27
N ALA A 499 12.35 -16.97 -2.15
CA ALA A 499 13.78 -17.01 -1.84
C ALA A 499 14.15 -16.05 -0.69
N GLN A 500 13.59 -14.82 -0.69
CA GLN A 500 13.76 -13.85 0.39
C GLN A 500 13.23 -14.38 1.73
N ALA A 501 12.04 -14.99 1.73
CA ALA A 501 11.47 -15.58 2.94
C ALA A 501 12.32 -16.75 3.46
N MET A 502 12.86 -17.58 2.58
CA MET A 502 13.77 -18.67 2.95
C MET A 502 15.07 -18.13 3.55
N LEU A 503 15.66 -17.07 2.99
CA LEU A 503 16.85 -16.40 3.54
C LEU A 503 16.62 -15.83 4.94
N ALA A 504 15.40 -15.36 5.24
CA ALA A 504 15.04 -14.83 6.55
C ALA A 504 14.87 -15.92 7.62
N ILE A 505 14.69 -17.19 7.23
CA ILE A 505 14.47 -18.32 8.14
C ILE A 505 15.82 -19.03 8.42
N PRO A 506 16.30 -19.04 9.68
CA PRO A 506 17.55 -19.70 10.02
C PRO A 506 17.58 -21.20 9.71
N GLY A 507 18.79 -21.73 9.50
CA GLY A 507 19.02 -23.15 9.26
C GLY A 507 18.88 -23.52 7.78
N LEU A 508 18.31 -24.70 7.52
CA LEU A 508 18.22 -25.29 6.18
C LEU A 508 17.62 -24.36 5.09
N PRO A 509 16.56 -23.57 5.36
CA PRO A 509 15.99 -22.67 4.34
C PRO A 509 16.99 -21.61 3.87
N ALA A 510 17.65 -20.91 4.80
CA ALA A 510 18.64 -19.90 4.45
C ALA A 510 19.86 -20.52 3.78
N THR A 511 20.38 -21.65 4.29
CA THR A 511 21.56 -22.30 3.70
C THR A 511 21.31 -22.75 2.26
N LEU A 512 20.12 -23.25 1.95
CA LEU A 512 19.77 -23.67 0.59
C LEU A 512 19.91 -22.53 -0.44
N ILE A 513 19.38 -21.34 -0.11
CA ILE A 513 19.46 -20.18 -1.01
C ILE A 513 20.87 -19.60 -1.01
N GLN A 514 21.56 -19.58 0.14
CA GLN A 514 22.95 -19.14 0.24
C GLN A 514 23.90 -20.00 -0.60
N ASP A 515 23.77 -21.32 -0.53
CA ASP A 515 24.57 -22.25 -1.33
C ASP A 515 24.29 -22.05 -2.82
N SER A 516 23.02 -21.84 -3.20
CA SER A 516 22.67 -21.53 -4.58
C SER A 516 23.33 -20.24 -5.07
N LEU A 517 23.28 -19.15 -4.30
CA LEU A 517 23.95 -17.88 -4.63
C LEU A 517 25.47 -18.03 -4.79
N LEU A 518 26.12 -18.86 -3.98
CA LEU A 518 27.57 -19.10 -4.07
C LEU A 518 27.99 -19.96 -5.27
N CYS A 519 27.05 -20.70 -5.88
CA CYS A 519 27.31 -21.50 -7.08
C CYS A 519 27.15 -20.72 -8.39
N LEU A 520 26.51 -19.54 -8.35
CA LEU A 520 26.31 -18.70 -9.53
C LEU A 520 27.60 -17.97 -9.91
N ASP A 521 27.78 -17.74 -11.22
CA ASP A 521 28.87 -16.93 -11.73
C ASP A 521 28.59 -15.41 -11.57
N LEU A 522 29.64 -14.59 -11.70
CA LEU A 522 29.55 -13.15 -11.52
C LEU A 522 28.55 -12.48 -12.50
N PRO A 523 28.52 -12.80 -13.80
CA PRO A 523 27.52 -12.25 -14.72
C PRO A 523 26.08 -12.54 -14.30
N THR A 524 25.78 -13.76 -13.86
CA THR A 524 24.44 -14.13 -13.38
C THR A 524 24.08 -13.36 -12.11
N LEU A 525 25.00 -13.26 -11.16
CA LEU A 525 24.79 -12.51 -9.92
C LEU A 525 24.55 -11.02 -10.18
N LEU A 526 25.27 -10.43 -11.13
CA LEU A 526 25.04 -9.04 -11.57
C LEU A 526 23.67 -8.87 -12.21
N HIS A 527 23.24 -9.81 -13.06
CA HIS A 527 21.90 -9.77 -13.65
C HIS A 527 20.80 -9.81 -12.58
N LEU A 528 20.94 -10.68 -11.56
CA LEU A 528 20.02 -10.73 -10.43
C LEU A 528 20.05 -9.44 -9.61
N ALA A 529 21.23 -8.88 -9.33
CA ALA A 529 21.38 -7.66 -8.55
C ALA A 529 20.83 -6.41 -9.26
N CYS A 530 20.90 -6.36 -10.59
CA CYS A 530 20.43 -5.24 -11.41
C CYS A 530 18.97 -5.36 -11.86
N THR A 531 18.31 -6.49 -11.63
CA THR A 531 16.89 -6.69 -11.96
C THR A 531 16.02 -6.30 -10.76
N THR A 532 15.06 -5.40 -10.94
CA THR A 532 14.23 -4.82 -9.86
C THR A 532 13.69 -5.88 -8.91
N THR A 533 13.06 -6.93 -9.46
CA THR A 533 12.40 -7.99 -8.70
C THR A 533 13.35 -8.89 -7.92
N THR A 534 14.49 -9.25 -8.49
CA THR A 534 15.44 -10.21 -7.92
C THR A 534 16.57 -9.55 -7.13
N SER A 535 16.79 -8.25 -7.28
CA SER A 535 17.77 -7.47 -6.52
C SER A 535 17.54 -7.58 -5.00
N HIS A 536 16.29 -7.70 -4.58
CA HIS A 536 15.90 -7.90 -3.19
C HIS A 536 16.38 -9.23 -2.59
N ILE A 537 16.65 -10.25 -3.41
CA ILE A 537 17.24 -11.52 -2.94
C ILE A 537 18.65 -11.25 -2.39
N LEU A 538 19.44 -10.44 -3.10
CA LEU A 538 20.78 -10.08 -2.67
C LEU A 538 20.75 -9.18 -1.42
N GLN A 539 19.80 -8.23 -1.38
CA GLN A 539 19.59 -7.38 -0.20
C GLN A 539 19.25 -8.24 1.03
N ALA A 540 18.33 -9.20 0.91
CA ALA A 540 17.97 -10.12 1.98
C ALA A 540 19.14 -11.04 2.39
N ALA A 541 19.92 -11.54 1.42
CA ALA A 541 21.04 -12.45 1.67
C ALA A 541 22.18 -11.77 2.45
N LEU A 542 22.38 -10.46 2.26
CA LEU A 542 23.44 -9.69 2.88
C LEU A 542 23.08 -9.17 4.27
N VAL A 543 21.83 -9.32 4.73
CA VAL A 543 21.45 -8.91 6.09
C VAL A 543 22.29 -9.67 7.12
N PRO A 544 23.02 -8.96 8.01
CA PRO A 544 23.82 -9.62 9.03
C PRO A 544 22.96 -10.39 10.03
N THR A 545 23.28 -11.66 10.26
CA THR A 545 22.70 -12.44 11.35
C THR A 545 23.63 -12.47 12.56
N ASP A 546 23.10 -12.12 13.72
CA ASP A 546 23.82 -12.18 15.00
C ASP A 546 23.25 -13.32 15.85
N PRO A 547 24.05 -14.36 16.18
CA PRO A 547 23.63 -15.45 17.07
C PRO A 547 23.18 -14.98 18.47
N SER A 548 23.62 -13.79 18.90
CA SER A 548 23.26 -13.18 20.17
C SER A 548 22.00 -12.30 20.10
N SER A 549 21.42 -12.12 18.91
CA SER A 549 20.23 -11.30 18.74
C SER A 549 18.99 -11.93 19.40
N PRO A 550 18.28 -11.21 20.29
CA PRO A 550 17.03 -11.69 20.88
C PRO A 550 15.90 -11.82 19.85
N SER A 551 15.98 -11.15 18.70
CA SER A 551 14.98 -11.23 17.64
C SER A 551 15.12 -12.47 16.75
N ASN A 552 16.27 -13.16 16.77
CA ASN A 552 16.51 -14.36 15.98
C ASN A 552 17.42 -15.37 16.69
N PRO A 553 16.98 -15.88 17.86
CA PRO A 553 17.80 -16.77 18.68
C PRO A 553 18.10 -18.07 17.93
N GLY A 554 19.39 -18.44 17.84
CA GLY A 554 19.84 -19.65 17.16
C GLY A 554 20.24 -19.47 15.69
N SER A 555 20.18 -18.24 15.14
CA SER A 555 20.70 -17.98 13.80
C SER A 555 22.22 -18.12 13.77
N ALA A 556 22.73 -18.96 12.86
CA ALA A 556 24.17 -19.08 12.64
C ALA A 556 24.70 -17.75 12.09
N ASN A 557 25.90 -17.36 12.53
CA ASN A 557 26.59 -16.18 11.98
C ASN A 557 26.84 -16.40 10.48
N ASN A 558 26.16 -15.63 9.63
CA ASN A 558 26.29 -15.74 8.17
C ASN A 558 27.49 -14.95 7.62
N ALA A 559 28.35 -14.36 8.45
CA ALA A 559 29.56 -13.65 7.99
C ALA A 559 30.47 -14.47 7.04
N PRO A 560 30.67 -15.80 7.22
CA PRO A 560 31.42 -16.60 6.24
C PRO A 560 30.78 -16.62 4.85
N PHE A 561 29.45 -16.74 4.77
CA PHE A 561 28.70 -16.65 3.52
C PHE A 561 28.82 -15.25 2.91
N ARG A 562 28.53 -14.19 3.68
CA ARG A 562 28.62 -12.79 3.22
C ARG A 562 30.01 -12.48 2.66
N ARG A 563 31.08 -12.92 3.35
CA ARG A 563 32.46 -12.78 2.88
C ARG A 563 32.70 -13.45 1.54
N LYS A 564 32.23 -14.69 1.34
CA LYS A 564 32.38 -15.40 0.07
C LYS A 564 31.64 -14.68 -1.05
N LEU A 565 30.38 -14.35 -0.84
CA LEU A 565 29.53 -13.68 -1.84
C LEU A 565 30.11 -12.33 -2.26
N VAL A 566 30.47 -11.47 -1.30
CA VAL A 566 31.07 -10.15 -1.59
C VAL A 566 32.40 -10.31 -2.35
N ASN A 567 33.20 -11.34 -2.06
CA ASN A 567 34.42 -11.58 -2.81
C ASN A 567 34.20 -12.02 -4.26
N ILE A 568 33.06 -12.63 -4.60
CA ILE A 568 32.71 -12.95 -5.99
C ILE A 568 32.52 -11.66 -6.78
N PHE A 569 31.78 -10.69 -6.24
CA PHE A 569 31.66 -9.35 -6.83
C PHE A 569 33.01 -8.65 -6.90
N LEU A 570 33.81 -8.69 -5.83
CA LEU A 570 35.15 -8.08 -5.82
C LEU A 570 36.19 -8.79 -6.69
N ALA A 571 35.84 -9.87 -7.40
CA ALA A 571 36.73 -10.51 -8.37
C ALA A 571 36.97 -9.60 -9.59
N ASP A 572 35.97 -8.80 -9.97
CA ASP A 572 36.07 -7.80 -11.03
C ASP A 572 35.58 -6.43 -10.52
N PRO A 573 36.45 -5.41 -10.44
CA PRO A 573 36.06 -4.06 -10.03
C PRO A 573 34.90 -3.46 -10.84
N THR A 574 34.75 -3.83 -12.11
CA THR A 574 33.67 -3.31 -12.97
C THR A 574 32.28 -3.70 -12.47
N SER A 575 32.18 -4.79 -11.70
CA SER A 575 30.91 -5.25 -11.11
C SER A 575 30.36 -4.24 -10.10
N ILE A 576 31.21 -3.66 -9.26
CA ILE A 576 30.82 -2.66 -8.25
C ILE A 576 30.36 -1.37 -8.93
N ILE A 577 31.03 -0.98 -10.03
CA ILE A 577 30.64 0.19 -10.81
C ILE A 577 29.30 -0.06 -11.52
N THR A 578 29.10 -1.25 -12.11
CA THR A 578 27.83 -1.67 -12.71
C THR A 578 26.68 -1.61 -11.72
N LEU A 579 26.89 -2.05 -10.47
CA LEU A 579 25.89 -1.91 -9.42
C LEU A 579 25.64 -0.43 -9.09
N ALA A 580 26.69 0.37 -8.97
CA ALA A 580 26.59 1.78 -8.57
C ALA A 580 25.84 2.66 -9.58
N THR A 581 25.86 2.32 -10.87
CA THR A 581 25.18 3.05 -11.95
C THR A 581 23.81 2.47 -12.31
N SER A 582 23.44 1.32 -11.76
CA SER A 582 22.14 0.68 -11.98
C SER A 582 21.10 1.14 -10.96
N LYS A 583 19.89 1.51 -11.42
CA LYS A 583 18.78 1.92 -10.54
C LYS A 583 18.46 0.87 -9.47
N SER A 584 18.40 -0.40 -9.85
CA SER A 584 18.16 -1.51 -8.90
C SER A 584 19.45 -2.01 -8.25
N GLY A 585 20.56 -2.01 -9.01
CA GLY A 585 21.87 -2.45 -8.53
C GLY A 585 22.41 -1.58 -7.40
N SER A 586 22.10 -0.28 -7.38
CA SER A 586 22.55 0.64 -6.33
C SER A 586 21.98 0.28 -4.97
N HIS A 587 20.71 -0.14 -4.90
CA HIS A 587 20.10 -0.66 -3.69
C HIS A 587 20.73 -1.99 -3.25
N ALA A 588 21.07 -2.85 -4.20
CA ALA A 588 21.83 -4.07 -3.90
C ALA A 588 23.22 -3.73 -3.35
N LEU A 589 23.93 -2.75 -3.93
CA LEU A 589 25.22 -2.28 -3.45
C LEU A 589 25.11 -1.61 -2.06
N ASP A 590 24.07 -0.84 -1.79
CA ASP A 590 23.82 -0.30 -0.45
C ASP A 590 23.69 -1.42 0.58
N ALA A 591 23.09 -2.56 0.25
CA ALA A 591 23.06 -3.73 1.13
C ALA A 591 24.45 -4.36 1.39
N PHE A 592 25.46 -4.12 0.54
CA PHE A 592 26.85 -4.54 0.84
C PHE A 592 27.42 -3.73 1.99
N TRP A 593 26.89 -2.53 2.28
CA TRP A 593 27.31 -1.75 3.44
C TRP A 593 27.07 -2.52 4.73
N ASP A 594 25.85 -3.03 4.91
CA ASP A 594 25.48 -3.86 6.05
C ASP A 594 26.08 -5.26 5.91
N GLY A 595 26.10 -5.83 4.71
CA GLY A 595 26.69 -7.15 4.45
C GLY A 595 28.17 -7.25 4.79
N THR A 596 28.90 -6.14 4.76
CA THR A 596 30.30 -6.05 5.18
C THR A 596 30.49 -5.63 6.64
N GLN A 597 29.43 -5.65 7.46
CA GLN A 597 29.54 -5.48 8.92
C GLN A 597 30.46 -6.57 9.51
N GLY A 598 31.45 -6.13 10.29
CA GLY A 598 32.52 -7.00 10.82
C GLY A 598 33.57 -7.44 9.79
N LEU A 599 33.49 -6.96 8.54
CA LEU A 599 34.38 -7.30 7.42
C LEU A 599 35.04 -6.03 6.83
N MET A 600 35.66 -5.21 7.68
CA MET A 600 36.19 -3.89 7.31
C MET A 600 37.10 -3.89 6.07
N MET A 601 37.93 -4.92 5.90
CA MET A 601 38.80 -5.04 4.73
C MET A 601 38.03 -5.08 3.40
N LEU A 602 36.86 -5.73 3.37
CA LEU A 602 36.02 -5.77 2.17
C LEU A 602 35.33 -4.43 1.94
N LYS A 603 34.85 -3.78 3.02
CA LYS A 603 34.24 -2.46 2.95
C LYS A 603 35.21 -1.42 2.39
N GLU A 604 36.47 -1.44 2.84
CA GLU A 604 37.53 -0.58 2.29
C GLU A 604 37.83 -0.88 0.81
N ARG A 605 37.85 -2.16 0.40
CA ARG A 605 38.06 -2.53 -1.00
C ARG A 605 36.95 -1.98 -1.91
N ILE A 606 35.68 -2.09 -1.49
CA ILE A 606 34.55 -1.51 -2.22
C ILE A 606 34.71 0.01 -2.33
N CYS A 607 35.01 0.70 -1.22
CA CYS A 607 35.25 2.15 -1.23
C CYS A 607 36.40 2.57 -2.14
N ASN A 608 37.49 1.81 -2.20
CA ASN A 608 38.61 2.10 -3.11
C ASN A 608 38.17 2.02 -4.58
N ILE A 609 37.35 1.03 -4.95
CA ILE A 609 36.81 0.90 -6.31
C ILE A 609 35.92 2.11 -6.64
N LEU A 610 34.99 2.46 -5.75
CA LEU A 610 34.12 3.63 -5.92
C LEU A 610 34.91 4.94 -5.99
N ALA A 611 35.99 5.06 -5.21
CA ALA A 611 36.85 6.24 -5.21
C ALA A 611 37.63 6.37 -6.53
N ALA A 612 38.08 5.26 -7.12
CA ALA A 612 38.79 5.26 -8.39
C ALA A 612 37.91 5.75 -9.57
N SER A 613 36.62 5.43 -9.55
CA SER A 613 35.62 5.87 -10.54
C SER A 613 34.76 7.05 -10.07
N MET A 614 35.22 7.83 -9.08
CA MET A 614 34.40 8.89 -8.47
C MET A 614 33.97 9.97 -9.48
N ALA A 615 34.81 10.30 -10.45
CA ALA A 615 34.48 11.30 -11.47
C ALA A 615 33.29 10.86 -12.34
N GLU A 616 33.36 9.63 -12.85
CA GLU A 616 32.28 9.00 -13.64
C GLU A 616 30.97 8.89 -12.84
N LEU A 617 31.06 8.43 -11.58
CA LEU A 617 29.89 8.28 -10.71
C LEU A 617 29.25 9.61 -10.29
N ARG A 618 29.97 10.74 -10.42
CA ARG A 618 29.40 12.07 -10.15
C ARG A 618 28.51 12.56 -11.28
N ASP A 619 28.74 12.11 -12.50
CA ASP A 619 27.94 12.53 -13.66
C ASP A 619 26.59 11.80 -13.66
N ASP A 620 26.53 10.56 -13.16
CA ASP A 620 25.31 9.79 -13.00
C ASP A 620 24.54 10.10 -11.69
N TRP A 621 23.21 10.23 -11.76
CA TRP A 621 22.40 10.54 -10.58
C TRP A 621 22.42 9.40 -9.54
N VAL A 622 22.36 8.15 -9.98
CA VAL A 622 22.38 6.98 -9.09
C VAL A 622 23.77 6.85 -8.45
N GLY A 623 24.83 7.04 -9.24
CA GLY A 623 26.21 7.10 -8.79
C GLY A 623 26.42 8.15 -7.69
N ARG A 624 25.88 9.37 -7.84
CA ARG A 624 25.94 10.42 -6.80
C ARG A 624 25.32 9.96 -5.48
N VAL A 625 24.18 9.26 -5.54
CA VAL A 625 23.51 8.71 -4.36
C VAL A 625 24.40 7.66 -3.68
N VAL A 626 25.00 6.75 -4.44
CA VAL A 626 25.90 5.72 -3.92
C VAL A 626 27.14 6.33 -3.27
N LEU A 627 27.80 7.28 -3.93
CA LEU A 627 28.98 7.98 -3.40
C LEU A 627 28.70 8.63 -2.04
N ARG A 628 27.50 9.19 -1.88
CA ARG A 628 27.04 9.76 -0.62
C ARG A 628 26.74 8.70 0.43
N ASN A 629 25.97 7.67 0.08
CA ASN A 629 25.57 6.59 1.02
C ASN A 629 26.80 5.85 1.58
N TRP A 630 27.81 5.64 0.73
CA TRP A 630 29.10 5.02 1.10
C TRP A 630 30.12 6.00 1.69
N MET A 631 29.76 7.30 1.76
CA MET A 631 30.60 8.37 2.28
C MET A 631 32.00 8.40 1.62
N VAL A 632 32.07 8.18 0.31
CA VAL A 632 33.34 7.97 -0.41
C VAL A 632 34.23 9.21 -0.36
N GLU A 633 33.66 10.42 -0.39
CA GLU A 633 34.45 11.65 -0.22
C GLU A 633 35.13 11.74 1.16
N LEU A 634 34.43 11.31 2.22
CA LEU A 634 34.98 11.26 3.56
C LEU A 634 36.09 10.19 3.63
N PHE A 635 35.88 9.04 3.00
CA PHE A 635 36.90 7.99 2.90
C PHE A 635 38.19 8.49 2.25
N VAL A 636 38.09 9.23 1.14
CA VAL A 636 39.26 9.79 0.42
C VAL A 636 39.95 10.89 1.22
N ARG A 637 39.18 11.83 1.81
CA ARG A 637 39.76 13.01 2.49
C ARG A 637 40.24 12.69 3.92
N ARG A 638 39.49 11.88 4.66
CA ARG A 638 39.65 11.62 6.10
C ARG A 638 39.28 10.18 6.44
N LYS A 639 40.10 9.22 5.99
CA LYS A 639 39.88 7.78 6.22
C LYS A 639 39.64 7.41 7.69
N VAL A 640 40.33 8.05 8.64
CA VAL A 640 40.16 7.78 10.08
C VAL A 640 38.75 8.14 10.56
N ASP A 641 38.23 9.30 10.15
CA ASP A 641 36.88 9.74 10.50
C ASP A 641 35.82 8.81 9.88
N TRP A 642 36.07 8.37 8.64
CA TRP A 642 35.21 7.38 7.97
C TRP A 642 35.19 6.05 8.74
N ILE A 643 36.34 5.53 9.20
CA ILE A 643 36.41 4.30 10.01
C ILE A 643 35.62 4.45 11.31
N THR A 644 35.70 5.61 11.96
CA THR A 644 34.94 5.91 13.19
C THR A 644 33.43 5.85 12.92
N LYS A 645 32.96 6.54 11.88
CA LYS A 645 31.54 6.51 11.47
C LYS A 645 31.04 5.11 11.12
N VAL A 646 31.86 4.32 10.42
CA VAL A 646 31.52 2.93 10.11
C VAL A 646 31.35 2.09 11.38
N LYS A 647 32.21 2.28 12.38
CA LYS A 647 32.11 1.58 13.68
C LYS A 647 30.90 2.03 14.49
N GLU A 648 30.48 3.28 14.34
CA GLU A 648 29.26 3.84 14.94
C GLU A 648 27.98 3.41 14.21
N GLY A 649 28.09 2.71 13.07
CA GLY A 649 26.96 2.23 12.29
C GLY A 649 26.33 3.29 11.38
N GLU A 650 27.02 4.40 11.13
CA GLU A 650 26.59 5.42 10.16
C GLU A 650 26.93 5.01 8.72
N GLY A 651 26.06 5.33 7.74
CA GLY A 651 26.24 5.01 6.32
C GLY A 651 25.25 3.98 5.77
N GLY A 652 25.22 3.76 4.44
CA GLY A 652 24.41 2.73 3.78
C GLY A 652 22.90 2.98 3.72
N LYS A 653 22.41 4.15 4.15
CA LYS A 653 20.98 4.50 4.11
C LYS A 653 20.67 5.41 2.93
N THR A 654 19.69 5.02 2.12
CA THR A 654 19.11 5.86 1.07
C THR A 654 18.35 7.04 1.67
N VAL A 655 18.94 8.23 1.64
CA VAL A 655 18.21 9.47 1.90
C VAL A 655 17.60 9.94 0.57
N ALA A 656 16.28 9.90 0.44
CA ALA A 656 15.61 10.57 -0.67
C ALA A 656 15.98 12.06 -0.64
N VAL A 657 16.58 12.57 -1.72
CA VAL A 657 16.92 13.99 -1.84
C VAL A 657 16.32 14.52 -3.12
N ALA A 658 15.45 15.52 -2.97
CA ALA A 658 14.96 16.36 -4.05
C ALA A 658 16.14 17.05 -4.76
N PRO A 659 16.05 17.33 -6.07
CA PRO A 659 17.10 18.05 -6.78
C PRO A 659 17.34 19.39 -6.09
N LYS A 660 18.58 19.65 -5.66
CA LYS A 660 19.00 21.00 -5.31
C LYS A 660 19.52 21.65 -6.57
N GLU A 661 18.95 22.79 -6.91
CA GLU A 661 19.47 23.72 -7.90
C GLU A 661 20.83 24.25 -7.44
N ASP A 662 21.72 24.46 -8.40
CA ASP A 662 23.02 25.11 -8.23
C ASP A 662 22.83 26.55 -7.72
N GLU A 663 23.27 26.84 -6.50
CA GLU A 663 23.60 28.20 -6.10
C GLU A 663 25.12 28.34 -6.00
N GLY A 664 25.63 29.30 -6.75
CA GLY A 664 27.04 29.60 -6.91
C GLY A 664 27.72 30.21 -5.69
N ASP A 665 29.04 30.07 -5.75
CA ASP A 665 30.11 30.75 -5.01
C ASP A 665 29.72 31.94 -4.10
N ALA A 666 29.96 31.78 -2.80
CA ALA A 666 30.44 32.86 -1.93
C ALA A 666 31.17 32.28 -0.71
N ALA A 667 32.49 32.46 -0.68
CA ALA A 667 33.34 32.23 0.46
C ALA A 667 33.11 33.27 1.57
N GLU A 668 32.98 32.84 2.84
CA GLU A 668 33.84 33.34 3.92
C GLU A 668 33.67 32.58 5.24
N VAL A 669 34.78 32.54 5.97
CA VAL A 669 35.14 31.65 7.07
C VAL A 669 34.61 32.14 8.43
N LYS A 670 34.02 31.27 9.25
CA LYS A 670 34.09 31.37 10.73
C LYS A 670 34.31 30.01 11.40
N LYS A 671 35.47 29.84 12.02
CA LYS A 671 35.86 28.71 12.89
C LYS A 671 35.08 28.74 14.22
N PRO A 672 34.63 27.60 14.78
CA PRO A 672 34.28 27.50 16.19
C PRO A 672 35.46 26.98 17.03
N PHE A 673 35.66 27.58 18.20
CA PHE A 673 36.56 27.12 19.26
C PHE A 673 36.00 25.87 19.99
N PRO A 674 36.84 25.08 20.68
CA PRO A 674 36.56 23.68 21.03
C PRO A 674 35.79 23.51 22.34
N SER A 675 34.89 22.53 22.40
CA SER A 675 34.24 22.09 23.65
C SER A 675 35.11 21.05 24.37
N LYS A 676 35.33 21.27 25.66
CA LYS A 676 36.02 20.35 26.56
C LYS A 676 35.10 19.18 26.92
N THR A 677 35.64 17.98 26.80
CA THR A 677 35.13 16.73 27.32
C THR A 677 35.17 16.69 28.85
N ALA A 678 34.07 16.27 29.47
CA ALA A 678 34.04 15.78 30.85
C ALA A 678 33.30 14.43 30.89
N LYS A 679 34.06 13.37 31.18
CA LYS A 679 33.58 12.03 31.49
C LYS A 679 33.01 12.00 32.92
N GLY A 680 31.87 11.33 33.10
CA GLY A 680 31.74 10.34 34.19
C GLY A 680 30.59 10.50 35.20
N LYS A 681 29.79 9.43 35.26
CA LYS A 681 29.05 8.86 36.41
C LYS A 681 27.66 9.40 36.78
N GLY A 682 26.65 8.60 36.37
CA GLY A 682 25.67 7.91 37.24
C GLY A 682 25.05 8.66 38.41
N GLY A 683 23.74 8.90 38.30
CA GLY A 683 22.85 9.25 39.42
C GLY A 683 21.48 9.68 38.90
N ASP A 684 20.41 9.11 39.47
CA ASP A 684 19.00 9.34 39.11
C ASP A 684 18.64 10.80 38.83
N GLY A 685 18.23 11.07 37.59
CA GLY A 685 17.85 12.40 37.12
C GLY A 685 16.36 12.65 37.28
N LYS A 686 16.00 13.60 38.15
CA LYS A 686 14.66 14.21 38.20
C LYS A 686 14.29 14.81 36.83
N SER A 687 13.04 14.62 36.40
CA SER A 687 12.52 15.12 35.12
C SER A 687 12.61 16.65 34.99
N ALA A 688 12.76 17.16 33.76
CA ALA A 688 12.78 18.59 33.44
C ALA A 688 11.56 19.36 34.00
N ILE A 689 10.42 18.67 34.17
CA ILE A 689 9.19 19.22 34.76
C ILE A 689 9.33 19.44 36.27
N GLN A 690 10.06 18.57 36.98
CA GLN A 690 10.32 18.74 38.41
C GLN A 690 11.29 19.91 38.67
N LEU A 691 12.30 20.09 37.81
CA LEU A 691 13.20 21.24 37.86
C LEU A 691 12.51 22.58 37.53
N ALA A 692 11.52 22.56 36.62
CA ALA A 692 10.70 23.73 36.33
C ALA A 692 9.79 24.12 37.50
N ARG A 693 9.19 23.13 38.19
CA ARG A 693 8.33 23.35 39.38
C ARG A 693 9.12 23.87 40.59
N GLU A 694 10.34 23.37 40.83
CA GLU A 694 11.21 23.90 41.88
C GLU A 694 11.66 25.34 41.60
N LYS A 695 11.99 25.68 40.34
CA LYS A 695 12.32 27.07 39.94
C LYS A 695 11.13 28.02 40.10
N PHE A 696 9.92 27.56 39.84
CA PHE A 696 8.71 28.37 40.02
C PHE A 696 8.35 28.55 41.51
N ALA A 697 8.61 27.54 42.35
CA ALA A 697 8.42 27.63 43.80
C ALA A 697 9.46 28.54 44.48
N ALA A 698 10.71 28.53 44.01
CA ALA A 698 11.77 29.41 44.50
C ALA A 698 11.58 30.89 44.13
N GLY A 699 10.81 31.17 43.07
CA GLY A 699 10.46 32.54 42.66
C GLY A 699 9.37 33.21 43.51
N LYS A 700 8.61 32.44 44.31
CA LYS A 700 7.54 32.97 45.18
C LYS A 700 7.99 33.34 46.60
N SER A 701 9.22 33.00 47.02
CA SER A 701 9.72 33.25 48.38
C SER A 701 10.59 34.51 48.54
N LYS A 702 10.76 35.31 47.48
CA LYS A 702 11.42 36.62 47.56
C LYS A 702 10.47 37.72 47.09
N GLY A 703 9.55 38.09 47.98
CA GLY A 703 8.82 39.34 47.86
C GLY A 703 9.69 40.48 48.36
N GLU A 704 10.06 41.40 47.47
CA GLU A 704 10.19 42.81 47.81
C GLU A 704 9.98 43.66 46.56
N MET A 705 8.95 44.50 46.63
CA MET A 705 8.50 45.41 45.59
C MET A 705 8.83 46.82 46.05
N LYS A 706 9.62 47.58 45.28
CA LYS A 706 9.61 49.05 45.37
C LYS A 706 9.77 49.68 43.99
N VAL A 707 8.83 50.59 43.74
CA VAL A 707 8.49 51.30 42.51
C VAL A 707 9.40 52.51 42.31
N VAL A 708 9.87 52.76 41.07
CA VAL A 708 10.10 54.13 40.55
C VAL A 708 9.69 54.20 39.08
N ARG A 709 8.89 55.22 38.78
CA ARG A 709 8.27 55.57 37.49
C ARG A 709 9.23 56.49 36.71
N GLY A 710 9.37 56.34 35.39
CA GLY A 710 10.12 57.29 34.55
C GLY A 710 9.73 57.20 33.07
N LYS A 711 9.10 58.27 32.55
CA LYS A 711 8.65 58.46 31.16
C LYS A 711 9.81 58.89 30.24
N GLY A 712 9.79 58.40 29.00
CA GLY A 712 9.79 59.24 27.79
C GLY A 712 11.11 59.74 27.17
N THR A 713 11.03 59.80 25.83
CA THR A 713 11.75 60.66 24.86
C THR A 713 13.12 60.20 24.33
N GLY A 714 13.20 60.10 23.00
CA GLY A 714 14.45 60.07 22.24
C GLY A 714 14.82 61.46 21.70
N ALA A 715 16.09 61.59 21.28
CA ALA A 715 16.60 62.31 20.11
C ALA A 715 18.12 62.54 20.22
N ASN A 716 18.86 62.29 19.12
CA ASN A 716 20.05 63.00 18.59
C ASN A 716 20.72 62.08 17.54
N ALA A 717 21.14 62.47 16.33
CA ALA A 717 21.19 63.70 15.51
C ALA A 717 21.50 63.26 14.05
N GLY A 718 21.26 63.98 12.94
CA GLY A 718 20.89 65.40 12.76
C GLY A 718 20.73 65.88 11.29
N MET A 719 20.54 67.20 11.20
CA MET A 719 20.70 68.20 10.10
C MET A 719 19.74 68.19 8.87
N ILE A 720 18.78 69.13 8.77
CA ILE A 720 18.80 70.52 8.20
C ILE A 720 18.76 70.51 6.64
N LYS A 721 17.79 71.09 5.90
CA LYS A 721 17.45 72.53 5.75
C LYS A 721 16.18 72.76 4.87
N SER A 722 15.49 73.87 5.16
CA SER A 722 14.57 74.72 4.35
C SER A 722 14.31 74.34 2.87
N ARG A 723 13.08 74.44 2.36
CA ARG A 723 12.24 75.64 2.33
C ARG A 723 10.79 75.27 2.02
#